data_AF-A0A2R5GIH6-F1
#
_entry.id   AF-A0A2R5GIH6-F1
#
_cell.length_a   1.000
_cell.length_b   1.000
_cell.length_c   1.000
_cell.angle_alpha   90.00
_cell.angle_beta   90.00
_cell.angle_gamma   90.00
#
_symmetry.space_group_name_H-M   'P 1'
#
loop_
_entity.id
_entity.type
_entity.pdbx_description
1 polymer ?
#
loop_
_entity_poly.entity_id
_entity_poly.type
_entity_poly.pdbx_seq_one_letter_code
_entity_poly.pdbx_strand_id
1 'polypeptide(L)'
;MNGAGDAHVVPGTWCLVDYFRSLAAVRGDILQLVPRTAAARAAFEETRAARTLSADAEPARRSRGKDTKAWKDAVDDGGGLEALPFVRFLSHFHGDHINLGLASITADLLVRVMGVNPSLVQAHPFDIEVEFDGFSVTFIDANHAPGSAMLLVRRHADQELFLHCGDMRYAPRMQDFPALQNVRNKLDTIFLDSTYANPKHVFPTQQESIAKAASEAKAFVEADRDANTLVMVSAYTIGKERIVFGIAEAIGAKGVYASERKRTVMSCLKLPPARADLLTDDRTAQVHMCRMGAAGDVWPYFQPNFNAVQAYIDKIRVETGFRFDRVIAFIPTGWAESSNWNKLNRSRVNDEGNFVVNLIPYSEHSNFPELTEFVGFLKPRRISPTVFSNPEHRRKIVHLFPCEMCGTLNPITTAHAAKKQREGQTADRKSRKTQSPPQKKKAKPPNTSKGTLFGFNFAGNKGSTKTSTVTSNTEAKEDDTSMHESAVALQGKATKPANVKVSPDSSSRPPETDKAEPSRALGKVESSLSSSTSSATLRKSGGPDSDASKLSTQVEASVPDLTLSEDSFTPSGPRQGSIPFGVLVEALRLTSETTKRLKKHTVLVNAFRCGLWASQDTETLVKMLSLAMGRIANEYEGIELSVGGSIVSDAVRKATGTTSAEMSKLYKETGDLGDVAFMCKTSQRTLFGRKPTPLTVTTVFDTLHKISKESGAGSKKRRTDWVLKLLRQCVGEETRFLVRMLIRNLRVGASEASILDAFAEASLRDRSEEVSAEALGRSRTAFNCAPDMSRFVSGLVRGGIRGLEEACTMTPGIPVRPMLANVCHGVEEFMDAFEGRGAFTCEYKYDGQRIQVHADSQGELRIYSRHCRDCTSGFPEVAGIMRDAQKEKNGKSFILDAEVVAVDRSSDTPKILPFQTLSTRTRKNEQGVEIDAKVSVCVFAFDLIAYDGEPLLQETLRKRRAKLADVFDSLPGRFGLVSSQDFDPVGAENRDREVEAMTTLMQQALHASCEGLMAKLLDDPGATYQPNYRSSVWLKLKQDYILDQGVSDQLVGGGLADTLDLVPIGAWHGNGRKAKWWSPFLLACWDPEEEVFRAVCKVMSGFTDAFYESQNEFYAGSGVPLGTNVEHDDDGDEEHEDGDGDGVEARTLMQKPIDFDAEHRPSAWFRACQVWEIRGAELTLSENATAARGLVPDGNGDVHPRGLSVRFPRFIRVREDKRPEDATTPAQLVDMFLKQTRR
;
A
#
# COMPACT_ATOMS: atom_id res chain seq x y z
N MET A 1 10.16 33.84 -25.03
CA MET A 1 10.85 35.14 -24.96
C MET A 1 11.04 35.48 -23.50
N ASN A 2 12.29 35.77 -23.15
CA ASN A 2 12.84 35.88 -21.81
C ASN A 2 12.43 37.17 -21.08
N GLY A 3 12.37 37.10 -19.75
CA GLY A 3 12.66 38.27 -18.90
C GLY A 3 11.75 38.46 -17.69
N ALA A 4 12.34 38.29 -16.51
CA ALA A 4 11.95 38.83 -15.19
C ALA A 4 10.81 38.12 -14.43
N GLY A 5 11.22 37.45 -13.35
CA GLY A 5 10.35 37.04 -12.26
C GLY A 5 10.93 35.88 -11.47
N ASP A 6 12.11 36.06 -10.85
CA ASP A 6 12.60 35.13 -9.83
C ASP A 6 11.51 34.96 -8.77
N ALA A 7 10.87 33.79 -8.79
CA ALA A 7 9.97 33.36 -7.75
C ALA A 7 10.83 33.16 -6.49
N HIS A 8 10.84 34.18 -5.63
CA HIS A 8 11.33 34.06 -4.28
C HIS A 8 10.53 32.95 -3.57
N VAL A 9 11.11 31.74 -3.55
CA VAL A 9 10.87 30.77 -2.48
C VAL A 9 11.08 31.54 -1.18
N VAL A 10 10.03 31.70 -0.39
CA VAL A 10 10.15 32.22 0.98
C VAL A 10 10.85 31.10 1.78
N PRO A 11 12.10 31.28 2.23
CA PRO A 11 12.72 30.35 3.16
C PRO A 11 12.05 30.59 4.51
N GLY A 12 11.25 29.64 4.98
CA GLY A 12 10.66 29.67 6.31
C GLY A 12 11.73 29.55 7.39
N THR A 13 11.66 30.46 8.36
CA THR A 13 12.05 30.33 9.78
C THR A 13 13.35 29.57 10.10
N TRP A 14 14.41 30.34 10.35
CA TRP A 14 15.62 29.83 11.00
C TRP A 14 15.36 29.68 12.50
N CYS A 15 15.45 28.46 13.03
CA CYS A 15 15.46 28.19 14.47
C CYS A 15 16.69 28.87 15.12
N LEU A 16 16.59 29.28 16.39
CA LEU A 16 17.69 29.72 17.30
C LEU A 16 19.00 28.91 17.12
N VAL A 17 18.87 27.65 16.71
CA VAL A 17 19.94 26.71 16.40
C VAL A 17 20.87 27.15 15.27
N ASP A 18 20.42 27.84 14.21
CA ASP A 18 21.31 28.18 13.09
C ASP A 18 22.18 29.42 13.33
N TYR A 19 21.71 30.35 14.17
CA TYR A 19 22.54 31.43 14.70
C TYR A 19 23.68 30.86 15.57
N PHE A 20 23.39 29.90 16.43
CA PHE A 20 24.41 29.20 17.24
C PHE A 20 25.25 28.18 16.44
N ARG A 21 24.74 27.59 15.36
CA ARG A 21 25.54 26.75 14.43
C ARG A 21 26.55 27.56 13.65
N SER A 22 26.26 28.81 13.31
CA SER A 22 27.18 29.66 12.54
C SER A 22 28.45 30.03 13.32
N LEU A 23 28.42 29.90 14.65
CA LEU A 23 29.56 30.05 15.56
C LEU A 23 30.36 28.75 15.81
N ALA A 24 29.83 27.58 15.43
CA ALA A 24 30.34 26.27 15.92
C ALA A 24 30.91 25.34 14.82
N ALA A 25 31.21 25.84 13.62
CA ALA A 25 31.59 25.01 12.48
C ALA A 25 33.11 24.90 12.26
N VAL A 26 33.86 24.39 13.25
CA VAL A 26 35.22 23.85 13.02
C VAL A 26 35.38 22.47 13.68
N ARG A 27 35.58 21.49 12.79
CA ARG A 27 36.09 20.12 12.97
C ARG A 27 35.20 19.06 13.62
N GLY A 28 35.19 17.90 12.96
CA GLY A 28 34.49 16.70 13.38
C GLY A 28 35.28 15.89 14.41
N ASP A 29 34.56 15.14 15.23
CA ASP A 29 34.61 13.68 15.33
C ASP A 29 33.55 13.19 16.34
N ILE A 30 33.31 11.88 16.33
CA ILE A 30 32.14 11.13 16.86
C ILE A 30 32.36 10.62 18.31
N LEU A 31 31.35 10.69 19.21
CA LEU A 31 30.81 9.61 20.12
C LEU A 31 30.21 10.08 21.48
N GLN A 32 29.04 9.49 21.80
CA GLN A 32 28.38 9.20 23.10
C GLN A 32 27.97 10.34 24.05
N LEU A 33 26.71 10.32 24.54
CA LEU A 33 26.31 10.70 25.92
C LEU A 33 24.84 10.29 26.25
N VAL A 34 24.64 9.79 27.48
CA VAL A 34 23.40 9.28 28.16
C VAL A 34 23.18 10.11 29.46
N PRO A 35 21.96 10.21 30.04
CA PRO A 35 21.60 11.21 31.06
C PRO A 35 22.24 11.06 32.46
N ARG A 36 22.31 12.19 33.18
CA ARG A 36 22.90 12.36 34.52
C ARG A 36 21.84 12.24 35.63
N THR A 37 21.65 11.04 36.19
CA THR A 37 21.19 10.89 37.58
C THR A 37 21.99 9.80 38.30
N ALA A 38 22.32 10.00 39.57
CA ALA A 38 23.18 9.09 40.35
C ALA A 38 22.57 7.68 40.51
N ALA A 39 21.23 7.57 40.47
CA ALA A 39 20.52 6.29 40.50
C ALA A 39 20.62 5.50 39.18
N ALA A 40 20.67 6.18 38.03
CA ALA A 40 20.87 5.55 36.72
C ALA A 40 22.32 5.06 36.52
N ARG A 41 23.27 5.63 37.26
CA ARG A 41 24.70 5.28 37.18
C ARG A 41 25.00 3.89 37.75
N ALA A 42 24.30 3.48 38.81
CA ALA A 42 24.46 2.14 39.40
C ALA A 42 23.85 1.03 38.52
N ALA A 43 22.71 1.30 37.88
CA ALA A 43 22.06 0.34 36.97
C ALA A 43 22.83 0.16 35.64
N PHE A 44 23.55 1.19 35.18
CA PHE A 44 24.29 1.16 33.92
C PHE A 44 25.69 0.53 34.04
N GLU A 45 26.33 0.60 35.22
CA GLU A 45 27.65 -0.01 35.46
C GLU A 45 27.58 -1.55 35.54
N GLU A 46 26.44 -2.13 35.93
CA GLU A 46 26.24 -3.59 35.91
C GLU A 46 26.08 -4.16 34.48
N THR A 47 25.57 -3.36 33.53
CA THR A 47 25.37 -3.78 32.14
C THR A 47 26.60 -3.56 31.24
N ARG A 48 27.54 -2.71 31.66
CA ARG A 48 28.73 -2.33 30.86
C ARG A 48 29.87 -3.37 30.90
N ALA A 49 29.84 -4.34 31.80
CA ALA A 49 30.87 -5.38 31.89
C ALA A 49 30.81 -6.44 30.77
N ALA A 50 29.79 -6.43 29.89
CA ALA A 50 29.54 -7.57 28.99
C ALA A 50 29.83 -7.37 27.49
N ARG A 51 30.07 -6.17 26.95
CA ARG A 51 30.20 -6.00 25.48
C ARG A 51 31.16 -4.90 25.03
N THR A 52 32.43 -5.27 24.88
CA THR A 52 33.37 -4.66 23.95
C THR A 52 33.79 -5.73 22.94
N LEU A 53 33.63 -5.49 21.63
CA LEU A 53 34.67 -5.68 20.61
C LEU A 53 34.20 -5.42 19.15
N SER A 54 35.14 -4.78 18.45
CA SER A 54 35.36 -4.53 17.00
C SER A 54 34.54 -3.47 16.27
N ALA A 55 35.23 -2.36 16.01
CA ALA A 55 35.00 -1.35 15.00
C ALA A 55 35.40 -1.86 13.59
N ASP A 56 34.84 -1.19 12.57
CA ASP A 56 35.44 -0.79 11.28
C ASP A 56 34.50 -1.00 10.08
N ALA A 57 33.89 0.09 9.60
CA ALA A 57 33.55 0.35 8.19
C ALA A 57 32.92 1.76 8.04
N GLU A 58 33.61 2.67 7.33
CA GLU A 58 33.05 3.93 6.81
C GLU A 58 32.01 3.67 5.70
N PRO A 59 31.01 4.57 5.53
CA PRO A 59 30.47 4.84 4.20
C PRO A 59 30.50 6.32 3.79
N ALA A 60 31.13 6.53 2.64
CA ALA A 60 30.88 7.49 1.55
C ALA A 60 29.95 8.70 1.79
N ARG A 61 30.55 9.89 1.69
CA ARG A 61 29.91 11.20 1.50
C ARG A 61 29.30 11.35 0.09
N ARG A 62 28.05 11.83 -0.01
CA ARG A 62 27.55 12.54 -1.21
C ARG A 62 26.86 13.88 -0.88
N SER A 63 27.40 14.91 -1.54
CA SER A 63 26.88 16.23 -1.93
C SER A 63 25.80 16.91 -1.07
N ARG A 64 26.24 17.87 -0.23
CA ARG A 64 25.42 19.03 0.18
C ARG A 64 25.55 20.14 -0.86
N GLY A 65 24.41 20.75 -1.20
CA GLY A 65 24.27 21.82 -2.19
C GLY A 65 25.10 23.06 -1.89
N LYS A 66 25.44 23.76 -2.97
CA LYS A 66 26.17 25.03 -3.02
C LYS A 66 25.34 26.12 -2.34
N ASP A 67 25.70 26.55 -1.13
CA ASP A 67 25.36 27.90 -0.60
C ASP A 67 26.18 28.32 0.63
N THR A 68 27.24 27.58 1.00
CA THR A 68 28.02 27.82 2.23
C THR A 68 29.27 28.69 2.05
N LYS A 69 29.50 29.27 0.86
CA LYS A 69 30.76 30.00 0.57
C LYS A 69 30.75 31.48 0.98
N ALA A 70 29.58 32.12 1.12
CA ALA A 70 29.48 33.57 1.34
C ALA A 70 29.50 34.03 2.82
N TRP A 71 29.46 33.10 3.78
CA TRP A 71 29.36 33.41 5.22
C TRP A 71 30.68 33.26 5.98
N LYS A 72 31.67 32.62 5.37
CA LYS A 72 32.93 32.26 6.03
C LYS A 72 33.88 33.45 6.26
N ASP A 73 33.68 34.54 5.51
CA ASP A 73 34.61 35.68 5.50
C ASP A 73 34.22 36.80 6.50
N ALA A 74 33.16 36.63 7.30
CA ALA A 74 32.59 37.70 8.13
C ALA A 74 32.66 37.48 9.66
N VAL A 75 33.23 36.38 10.15
CA VAL A 75 33.08 35.94 11.56
C VAL A 75 34.42 35.68 12.28
N ASP A 76 35.54 36.23 11.79
CA ASP A 76 36.89 35.92 12.32
C ASP A 76 37.35 36.74 13.56
N ASP A 77 36.53 37.58 14.19
CA ASP A 77 36.94 38.35 15.38
C ASP A 77 36.00 38.14 16.60
N GLY A 78 36.36 37.23 17.52
CA GLY A 78 35.91 37.28 18.92
C GLY A 78 35.41 35.97 19.59
N GLY A 79 36.35 35.20 20.15
CA GLY A 79 36.29 34.35 21.37
C GLY A 79 35.01 33.64 21.87
N GLY A 80 34.97 32.32 21.70
CA GLY A 80 34.79 31.31 22.77
C GLY A 80 33.39 30.92 23.26
N LEU A 81 32.78 29.86 22.69
CA LEU A 81 31.74 29.04 23.34
C LEU A 81 31.54 27.67 22.61
N GLU A 82 32.39 26.67 22.89
CA GLU A 82 32.26 25.29 22.34
C GLU A 82 32.16 24.26 23.47
N ALA A 83 30.93 23.91 23.93
CA ALA A 83 30.55 22.61 24.51
C ALA A 83 29.19 22.67 25.25
N LEU A 84 28.05 22.38 24.59
CA LEU A 84 26.80 22.01 25.27
C LEU A 84 25.95 21.00 24.45
N PRO A 85 25.22 20.06 25.09
CA PRO A 85 24.33 19.10 24.43
C PRO A 85 23.03 19.76 23.93
N PHE A 86 22.56 19.34 22.75
CA PHE A 86 21.52 20.01 21.95
C PHE A 86 20.11 20.00 22.58
N VAL A 87 19.77 21.03 23.36
CA VAL A 87 18.35 21.39 23.63
C VAL A 87 17.82 22.19 22.44
N ARG A 88 16.71 21.78 21.86
CA ARG A 88 16.03 22.51 20.78
C ARG A 88 14.68 23.03 21.36
N PHE A 89 14.10 24.11 20.85
CA PHE A 89 12.78 24.63 21.30
C PHE A 89 11.79 24.78 20.14
N LEU A 90 10.50 24.51 20.38
CA LEU A 90 9.42 24.71 19.39
C LEU A 90 8.60 25.92 19.80
N SER A 91 8.64 26.99 19.01
CA SER A 91 7.88 28.19 19.30
C SER A 91 6.38 28.04 18.95
N HIS A 92 6.00 27.17 18.00
CA HIS A 92 4.62 26.97 17.58
C HIS A 92 4.45 25.66 16.78
N PHE A 93 3.21 25.22 16.54
CA PHE A 93 2.91 23.93 15.88
C PHE A 93 3.25 23.94 14.37
N HIS A 94 4.44 23.41 14.02
CA HIS A 94 4.88 23.06 12.66
C HIS A 94 5.70 21.74 12.65
N GLY A 95 5.65 21.02 11.54
CA GLY A 95 5.90 19.57 11.46
C GLY A 95 7.36 19.11 11.28
N ASP A 96 8.35 19.97 11.51
CA ASP A 96 9.74 19.78 11.10
C ASP A 96 10.76 19.51 12.22
N HIS A 97 10.39 19.54 13.51
CA HIS A 97 11.37 19.28 14.59
C HIS A 97 10.76 18.57 15.83
N ILE A 98 11.36 17.45 16.27
CA ILE A 98 10.77 16.50 17.26
C ILE A 98 11.72 16.21 18.45
N ASN A 99 12.21 17.23 19.16
CA ASN A 99 12.85 17.04 20.48
C ASN A 99 12.96 18.40 21.17
N LEU A 100 11.84 18.94 21.69
CA LEU A 100 11.75 20.36 22.03
C LEU A 100 10.98 20.64 23.32
N GLY A 101 11.49 21.55 24.16
CA GLY A 101 10.67 22.23 25.15
C GLY A 101 9.66 23.14 24.44
N LEU A 102 8.38 23.04 24.79
CA LEU A 102 7.29 23.67 24.03
C LEU A 102 6.06 23.97 24.89
N ALA A 103 5.20 24.89 24.45
CA ALA A 103 4.00 25.26 25.20
C ALA A 103 2.96 24.12 25.27
N SER A 104 2.15 24.06 26.34
CA SER A 104 1.19 22.97 26.57
C SER A 104 0.22 22.69 25.40
N ILE A 105 -0.32 23.72 24.74
CA ILE A 105 -1.22 23.55 23.59
C ILE A 105 -0.47 22.93 22.40
N THR A 106 0.77 23.37 22.16
CA THR A 106 1.64 22.81 21.11
C THR A 106 1.98 21.35 21.41
N ALA A 107 2.13 20.98 22.69
CA ALA A 107 2.34 19.60 23.11
C ALA A 107 1.14 18.72 22.76
N ASP A 108 -0.06 19.19 23.13
CA ASP A 108 -1.32 18.49 22.88
C ASP A 108 -1.55 18.30 21.38
N LEU A 109 -1.24 19.31 20.56
CA LEU A 109 -1.32 19.22 19.09
C LEU A 109 -0.33 18.19 18.53
N LEU A 110 0.92 18.16 18.99
CA LEU A 110 1.91 17.17 18.53
C LEU A 110 1.50 15.74 18.88
N VAL A 111 0.99 15.52 20.09
CA VAL A 111 0.58 14.19 20.54
C VAL A 111 -0.71 13.74 19.85
N ARG A 112 -1.76 14.57 19.87
CA ARG A 112 -3.10 14.16 19.42
C ARG A 112 -3.32 14.27 17.91
N VAL A 113 -2.67 15.24 17.25
CA VAL A 113 -2.87 15.50 15.82
C VAL A 113 -1.76 14.86 14.99
N MET A 114 -0.50 14.94 15.44
CA MET A 114 0.63 14.35 14.71
C MET A 114 1.04 12.95 15.19
N GLY A 115 0.42 12.44 16.27
CA GLY A 115 0.74 11.12 16.82
C GLY A 115 2.16 10.99 17.37
N VAL A 116 2.79 12.10 17.78
CA VAL A 116 4.15 12.07 18.36
C VAL A 116 4.11 11.36 19.71
N ASN A 117 5.11 10.51 19.97
CA ASN A 117 5.25 9.82 21.25
C ASN A 117 5.28 10.84 22.40
N PRO A 118 4.35 10.76 23.38
CA PRO A 118 4.32 11.67 24.53
C PRO A 118 5.64 11.72 25.30
N SER A 119 6.44 10.64 25.32
CA SER A 119 7.73 10.62 26.01
C SER A 119 8.80 11.51 25.38
N LEU A 120 8.61 11.91 24.11
CA LEU A 120 9.50 12.81 23.38
C LEU A 120 9.06 14.29 23.48
N VAL A 121 7.95 14.58 24.15
CA VAL A 121 7.32 15.90 24.20
C VAL A 121 7.41 16.45 25.62
N GLN A 122 8.12 17.57 25.81
CA GLN A 122 8.23 18.24 27.10
C GLN A 122 7.43 19.56 27.09
N ALA A 123 6.25 19.52 27.71
CA ALA A 123 5.38 20.69 27.83
C ALA A 123 5.83 21.62 28.96
N HIS A 124 5.91 22.92 28.67
CA HIS A 124 6.20 23.97 29.64
C HIS A 124 5.06 25.01 29.68
N PRO A 125 4.74 25.54 30.87
CA PRO A 125 3.76 26.60 31.01
C PRO A 125 4.33 27.96 30.56
N PHE A 126 3.42 28.87 30.18
CA PHE A 126 3.78 30.27 29.92
C PHE A 126 4.15 30.99 31.22
N ASP A 127 4.97 32.04 31.08
CA ASP A 127 5.37 32.97 32.15
C ASP A 127 6.10 32.34 33.35
N ILE A 128 6.59 31.11 33.19
CA ILE A 128 7.43 30.41 34.17
C ILE A 128 8.82 30.22 33.58
N GLU A 129 9.83 30.63 34.35
CA GLU A 129 11.24 30.44 34.01
C GLU A 129 11.63 28.98 34.23
N VAL A 130 12.24 28.37 33.21
CA VAL A 130 12.64 26.96 33.19
C VAL A 130 14.13 26.86 32.91
N GLU A 131 14.82 26.02 33.66
CA GLU A 131 16.28 25.84 33.57
C GLU A 131 16.68 24.75 32.57
N PHE A 132 17.62 25.07 31.69
CA PHE A 132 18.19 24.19 30.67
C PHE A 132 19.70 24.39 30.58
N ASP A 133 20.48 23.43 31.11
CA ASP A 133 21.96 23.33 31.05
C ASP A 133 22.71 24.64 30.70
N GLY A 134 22.71 25.60 31.62
CA GLY A 134 23.39 26.90 31.49
C GLY A 134 22.54 28.05 30.93
N PHE A 135 21.23 27.84 30.72
CA PHE A 135 20.26 28.85 30.29
C PHE A 135 18.99 28.80 31.12
N SER A 136 18.41 29.96 31.40
CA SER A 136 17.02 30.08 31.87
C SER A 136 16.14 30.50 30.70
N VAL A 137 15.04 29.80 30.45
CA VAL A 137 14.11 30.08 29.34
C VAL A 137 12.70 30.31 29.87
N THR A 138 12.09 31.42 29.49
CA THR A 138 10.68 31.74 29.78
C THR A 138 9.89 31.78 28.48
N PHE A 139 8.79 31.01 28.42
CA PHE A 139 7.86 31.02 27.30
C PHE A 139 6.84 32.14 27.50
N ILE A 140 6.67 33.02 26.52
CA ILE A 140 5.74 34.16 26.57
C ILE A 140 4.75 34.04 25.41
N ASP A 141 3.45 34.23 25.62
CA ASP A 141 2.44 34.14 24.55
C ASP A 141 2.79 35.08 23.37
N ALA A 142 2.96 34.51 22.18
CA ALA A 142 3.30 35.27 20.96
C ALA A 142 2.10 35.89 20.25
N ASN A 143 0.87 35.56 20.68
CA ASN A 143 -0.40 36.01 20.11
C ASN A 143 -0.58 35.74 18.59
N HIS A 144 0.28 34.90 18.00
CA HIS A 144 0.24 34.49 16.60
C HIS A 144 -0.85 33.44 16.36
N ALA A 145 -0.70 32.27 16.98
CA ALA A 145 -1.68 31.18 17.00
C ALA A 145 -1.76 30.57 18.42
N PRO A 146 -2.82 29.82 18.77
CA PRO A 146 -2.91 29.19 20.08
C PRO A 146 -1.69 28.28 20.35
N GLY A 147 -1.05 28.47 21.52
CA GLY A 147 0.17 27.73 21.88
C GLY A 147 1.47 28.31 21.32
N SER A 148 1.43 29.37 20.50
CA SER A 148 2.63 30.05 20.02
C SER A 148 3.35 30.83 21.13
N ALA A 149 4.68 30.79 21.14
CA ALA A 149 5.52 31.35 22.19
C ALA A 149 6.72 32.14 21.64
N MET A 150 6.94 33.32 22.22
CA MET A 150 8.24 33.98 22.22
C MET A 150 9.10 33.36 23.31
N LEU A 151 10.41 33.27 23.08
CA LEU A 151 11.35 32.66 24.02
C LEU A 151 12.26 33.75 24.58
N LEU A 152 12.11 34.05 25.87
CA LEU A 152 13.03 34.90 26.61
C LEU A 152 14.10 34.00 27.24
N VAL A 153 15.36 34.17 26.83
CA VAL A 153 16.48 33.32 27.21
C VAL A 153 17.52 34.16 27.96
N ARG A 154 17.91 33.71 29.15
CA ARG A 154 19.05 34.25 29.91
C ARG A 154 20.16 33.23 29.89
N ARG A 155 21.34 33.61 29.35
CA ARG A 155 22.52 32.74 29.40
C ARG A 155 23.25 32.94 30.73
N HIS A 156 23.53 31.86 31.46
CA HIS A 156 24.13 31.98 32.80
C HIS A 156 25.58 32.44 32.78
N ALA A 157 26.33 32.06 31.74
CA ALA A 157 27.77 32.31 31.63
C ALA A 157 28.16 33.79 31.73
N ASP A 158 27.34 34.66 31.15
CA ASP A 158 27.59 36.11 31.06
C ASP A 158 26.34 36.97 31.32
N GLN A 159 25.23 36.33 31.70
CA GLN A 159 23.94 36.98 31.98
C GLN A 159 23.34 37.72 30.76
N GLU A 160 23.77 37.41 29.53
CA GLU A 160 23.14 38.00 28.33
C GLU A 160 21.67 37.58 28.21
N LEU A 161 20.83 38.57 27.89
CA LEU A 161 19.39 38.42 27.69
C LEU A 161 19.02 38.48 26.21
N PHE A 162 18.37 37.42 25.74
CA PHE A 162 17.88 37.26 24.37
C PHE A 162 16.37 37.11 24.34
N LEU A 163 15.71 37.74 23.38
CA LEU A 163 14.30 37.49 23.09
C LEU A 163 14.18 36.99 21.67
N HIS A 164 13.72 35.75 21.49
CA HIS A 164 13.34 35.24 20.19
C HIS A 164 11.85 35.40 19.98
N CYS A 165 11.47 36.27 19.05
CA CYS A 165 10.07 36.56 18.79
C CYS A 165 9.34 35.40 18.11
N GLY A 166 10.04 34.63 17.26
CA GLY A 166 9.37 33.66 16.39
C GLY A 166 8.26 34.33 15.57
N ASP A 167 7.31 33.52 15.11
CA ASP A 167 6.07 34.06 14.56
C ASP A 167 5.22 34.65 15.68
N MET A 168 5.05 35.98 15.66
CA MET A 168 4.27 36.73 16.64
C MET A 168 3.33 37.75 15.99
N ARG A 169 2.18 38.02 16.65
CA ARG A 169 1.31 39.16 16.36
C ARG A 169 1.30 40.12 17.55
N TYR A 170 2.00 41.24 17.44
CA TYR A 170 2.00 42.23 18.49
C TYR A 170 0.61 42.82 18.73
N ALA A 171 0.27 42.98 20.01
CA ALA A 171 -0.89 43.73 20.46
C ALA A 171 -0.50 44.59 21.68
N PRO A 172 -1.07 45.79 21.86
CA PRO A 172 -0.70 46.68 22.97
C PRO A 172 -0.77 46.02 24.36
N ARG A 173 -1.72 45.10 24.59
CA ARG A 173 -1.84 44.32 25.84
C ARG A 173 -0.59 43.54 26.22
N MET A 174 0.26 43.19 25.24
CA MET A 174 1.49 42.44 25.49
C MET A 174 2.53 43.29 26.25
N GLN A 175 2.39 44.63 26.23
CA GLN A 175 3.22 45.49 27.07
C GLN A 175 3.00 45.18 28.56
N ASP A 176 1.84 44.67 28.97
CA ASP A 176 1.54 44.38 30.37
C ASP A 176 2.15 43.04 30.85
N PHE A 177 2.79 42.27 29.96
CA PHE A 177 3.40 40.99 30.33
C PHE A 177 4.60 41.19 31.27
N PRO A 178 4.60 40.58 32.48
CA PRO A 178 5.66 40.77 33.46
C PRO A 178 7.06 40.47 32.92
N ALA A 179 7.20 39.38 32.15
CA ALA A 179 8.47 38.96 31.55
C ALA A 179 9.05 40.03 30.59
N LEU A 180 8.18 40.73 29.84
CA LEU A 180 8.60 41.78 28.91
C LEU A 180 8.87 43.11 29.61
N GLN A 181 8.09 43.46 30.64
CA GLN A 181 8.34 44.64 31.48
C GLN A 181 9.69 44.55 32.21
N ASN A 182 10.03 43.36 32.71
CA ASN A 182 11.25 43.14 33.49
C ASN A 182 12.54 43.33 32.67
N VAL A 183 12.48 43.09 31.35
CA VAL A 183 13.63 43.18 30.43
C VAL A 183 13.63 44.47 29.60
N ARG A 184 12.65 45.34 29.79
CA ARG A 184 12.59 46.65 29.13
C ARG A 184 13.86 47.47 29.39
N ASN A 185 14.49 47.97 28.33
CA ASN A 185 15.80 48.66 28.36
C ASN A 185 16.96 47.81 28.90
N LYS A 186 16.78 46.50 29.09
CA LYS A 186 17.81 45.56 29.57
C LYS A 186 18.10 44.43 28.58
N LEU A 187 17.34 44.35 27.49
CA LEU A 187 17.44 43.28 26.50
C LEU A 187 18.66 43.49 25.60
N ASP A 188 19.60 42.53 25.59
CA ASP A 188 20.82 42.65 24.79
C ASP A 188 20.55 42.41 23.31
N THR A 189 19.77 41.36 22.97
CA THR A 189 19.46 41.05 21.57
C THR A 189 18.02 40.60 21.40
N ILE A 190 17.34 41.15 20.40
CA ILE A 190 16.06 40.63 19.91
C ILE A 190 16.26 39.93 18.56
N PHE A 191 15.71 38.73 18.41
CA PHE A 191 15.64 38.01 17.14
C PHE A 191 14.26 38.22 16.51
N LEU A 192 14.22 38.97 15.41
CA LEU A 192 12.99 39.31 14.70
C LEU A 192 12.75 38.31 13.56
N ASP A 193 11.73 37.47 13.74
CA ASP A 193 11.37 36.39 12.84
C ASP A 193 10.07 36.74 12.10
N SER A 194 10.11 37.77 11.25
CA SER A 194 8.92 38.20 10.48
C SER A 194 9.27 38.59 9.04
N THR A 195 8.53 37.99 8.10
CA THR A 195 8.56 38.35 6.67
C THR A 195 8.00 39.76 6.40
N TYR A 196 7.24 40.33 7.34
CA TYR A 196 6.60 41.65 7.22
C TYR A 196 7.43 42.80 7.81
N ALA A 197 8.71 42.57 8.15
CA ALA A 197 9.65 43.60 8.60
C ALA A 197 10.08 44.57 7.47
N ASN A 198 9.11 45.15 6.75
CA ASN A 198 9.30 46.11 5.67
C ASN A 198 8.15 47.15 5.66
N PRO A 199 8.42 48.46 5.49
CA PRO A 199 7.40 49.51 5.50
C PRO A 199 6.27 49.35 4.49
N LYS A 200 6.43 48.52 3.45
CA LYS A 200 5.37 48.20 2.49
C LYS A 200 4.25 47.34 3.06
N HIS A 201 4.48 46.67 4.19
CA HIS A 201 3.53 45.75 4.82
C HIS A 201 2.78 46.44 5.96
N VAL A 202 1.75 47.20 5.57
CA VAL A 202 0.82 47.86 6.47
C VAL A 202 -0.57 47.30 6.16
N PHE A 203 -1.13 46.54 7.10
CA PHE A 203 -2.47 45.96 7.01
C PHE A 203 -3.18 46.09 8.37
N PRO A 204 -4.53 46.01 8.42
CA PRO A 204 -5.29 46.24 9.65
C PRO A 204 -4.92 45.30 10.81
N THR A 205 -5.32 45.71 12.01
CA THR A 205 -5.27 44.85 13.20
C THR A 205 -6.17 43.62 13.02
N GLN A 206 -5.90 42.55 13.77
CA GLN A 206 -6.76 41.35 13.75
C GLN A 206 -8.23 41.72 14.07
N GLN A 207 -8.45 42.61 15.05
CA GLN A 207 -9.79 43.03 15.46
C GLN A 207 -10.54 43.79 14.36
N GLU A 208 -9.88 44.70 13.65
CA GLU A 208 -10.48 45.44 12.53
C GLU A 208 -10.87 44.50 11.39
N SER A 209 -10.02 43.53 11.06
CA SER A 209 -10.30 42.54 10.01
C SER A 209 -11.43 41.58 10.38
N ILE A 210 -11.49 41.15 11.64
CA ILE A 210 -12.61 40.34 12.16
C ILE A 210 -13.91 41.16 12.12
N ALA A 211 -13.90 42.39 12.63
CA ALA A 211 -15.08 43.26 12.64
C ALA A 211 -15.61 43.53 11.23
N LYS A 212 -14.71 43.73 10.25
CA LYS A 212 -15.09 43.88 8.84
C LYS A 212 -15.78 42.63 8.30
N ALA A 213 -15.17 41.45 8.44
CA ALA A 213 -15.75 40.21 7.93
C ALA A 213 -17.09 39.88 8.62
N ALA A 214 -17.17 40.08 9.93
CA ALA A 214 -18.40 39.93 10.71
C ALA A 214 -19.52 40.86 10.23
N SER A 215 -19.20 42.15 9.97
CA SER A 215 -20.17 43.10 9.44
C SER A 215 -20.64 42.75 8.03
N GLU A 216 -19.76 42.27 7.17
CA GLU A 216 -20.10 41.83 5.81
C GLU A 216 -20.99 40.58 5.83
N ALA A 217 -20.64 39.59 6.67
CA ALA A 217 -21.45 38.37 6.86
C ALA A 217 -22.84 38.72 7.38
N LYS A 218 -22.92 39.55 8.43
CA LYS A 218 -24.19 39.99 9.01
C LYS A 218 -25.06 40.72 8.00
N ALA A 219 -24.49 41.67 7.26
CA ALA A 219 -25.24 42.40 6.23
C ALA A 219 -25.75 41.48 5.11
N PHE A 220 -24.96 40.47 4.70
CA PHE A 220 -25.36 39.51 3.68
C PHE A 220 -26.51 38.60 4.15
N VAL A 221 -26.44 38.11 5.39
CA VAL A 221 -27.50 37.30 6.03
C VAL A 221 -28.77 38.14 6.26
N GLU A 222 -28.63 39.40 6.70
CA GLU A 222 -29.78 40.28 6.95
C GLU A 222 -30.47 40.79 5.67
N ALA A 223 -29.76 40.75 4.53
CA ALA A 223 -30.32 41.15 3.24
C ALA A 223 -31.43 40.20 2.74
N ASP A 224 -31.43 38.94 3.20
CA ASP A 224 -32.51 37.98 2.95
C ASP A 224 -32.55 36.95 4.08
N ARG A 225 -33.45 37.18 5.04
CA ARG A 225 -33.59 36.34 6.23
C ARG A 225 -34.34 35.04 5.97
N ASP A 226 -35.03 34.94 4.83
CA ASP A 226 -35.82 33.78 4.46
C ASP A 226 -34.99 32.74 3.69
N ALA A 227 -33.83 33.14 3.15
CA ALA A 227 -32.88 32.27 2.45
C ALA A 227 -31.97 31.48 3.40
N ASN A 228 -31.74 30.20 3.10
CA ASN A 228 -30.73 29.38 3.79
C ASN A 228 -29.34 29.83 3.37
N THR A 229 -28.73 30.71 4.17
CA THR A 229 -27.43 31.31 3.86
C THR A 229 -26.29 30.56 4.54
N LEU A 230 -25.31 30.09 3.75
CA LEU A 230 -24.06 29.51 4.24
C LEU A 230 -22.96 30.56 4.32
N VAL A 231 -22.23 30.57 5.44
CA VAL A 231 -21.03 31.38 5.65
C VAL A 231 -19.79 30.49 5.69
N MET A 232 -18.99 30.51 4.62
CA MET A 232 -17.75 29.72 4.55
C MET A 232 -16.57 30.57 4.99
N VAL A 233 -15.68 30.01 5.81
CA VAL A 233 -14.42 30.66 6.18
C VAL A 233 -13.26 29.72 5.90
N SER A 234 -12.40 30.11 4.96
CA SER A 234 -11.18 29.38 4.64
C SER A 234 -10.17 29.52 5.78
N ALA A 235 -9.71 28.37 6.31
CA ALA A 235 -8.79 28.28 7.43
C ALA A 235 -7.72 27.21 7.21
N TYR A 236 -6.50 27.48 7.69
CA TYR A 236 -5.42 26.49 7.83
C TYR A 236 -5.75 25.49 8.97
N THR A 237 -4.73 24.77 9.44
CA THR A 237 -4.82 23.92 10.63
C THR A 237 -5.13 24.73 11.89
N ILE A 238 -4.41 25.84 12.16
CA ILE A 238 -4.62 26.75 13.31
C ILE A 238 -4.35 28.22 12.91
N GLY A 239 -4.83 29.20 13.69
CA GLY A 239 -4.55 30.65 13.57
C GLY A 239 -5.72 31.50 13.06
N LYS A 240 -6.71 30.86 12.43
CA LYS A 240 -7.88 31.51 11.81
C LYS A 240 -9.16 31.37 12.64
N GLU A 241 -9.13 30.61 13.73
CA GLU A 241 -10.29 30.36 14.59
C GLU A 241 -10.95 31.65 15.08
N ARG A 242 -10.15 32.70 15.39
CA ARG A 242 -10.68 33.99 15.86
C ARG A 242 -11.64 34.65 14.88
N ILE A 243 -11.35 34.60 13.58
CA ILE A 243 -12.23 35.19 12.57
C ILE A 243 -13.47 34.32 12.32
N VAL A 244 -13.34 33.00 12.38
CA VAL A 244 -14.49 32.08 12.28
C VAL A 244 -15.49 32.33 13.39
N PHE A 245 -15.02 32.34 14.65
CA PHE A 245 -15.90 32.56 15.79
C PHE A 245 -16.41 33.99 15.88
N GLY A 246 -15.62 34.99 15.50
CA GLY A 246 -16.08 36.38 15.46
C GLY A 246 -17.23 36.61 14.45
N ILE A 247 -17.20 35.90 13.32
CA ILE A 247 -18.31 35.90 12.36
C ILE A 247 -19.53 35.18 12.94
N ALA A 248 -19.34 33.98 13.51
CA ALA A 248 -20.41 33.18 14.11
C ALA A 248 -21.15 33.94 15.23
N GLU A 249 -20.40 34.59 16.12
CA GLU A 249 -20.92 35.44 17.20
C GLU A 249 -21.72 36.62 16.65
N ALA A 250 -21.24 37.29 15.60
CA ALA A 250 -21.89 38.48 15.04
C ALA A 250 -23.23 38.19 14.34
N ILE A 251 -23.37 37.00 13.74
CA ILE A 251 -24.60 36.56 13.08
C ILE A 251 -25.53 35.75 14.00
N GLY A 252 -25.09 35.42 15.22
CA GLY A 252 -25.86 34.60 16.15
C GLY A 252 -26.01 33.14 15.70
N ALA A 253 -24.97 32.59 15.06
CA ALA A 253 -24.97 31.22 14.55
C ALA A 253 -25.14 30.20 15.70
N LYS A 254 -25.92 29.15 15.46
CA LYS A 254 -26.15 28.05 16.41
C LYS A 254 -25.07 26.98 16.38
N GLY A 255 -24.21 27.00 15.37
CA GLY A 255 -23.14 26.02 15.19
C GLY A 255 -22.13 26.46 14.13
N VAL A 256 -20.90 25.97 14.28
CA VAL A 256 -19.78 26.08 13.36
C VAL A 256 -19.40 24.67 12.95
N TYR A 257 -19.70 24.31 11.70
CA TYR A 257 -19.29 23.03 11.14
C TYR A 257 -17.77 22.98 10.97
N ALA A 258 -17.18 21.88 11.42
CA ALA A 258 -15.79 21.51 11.16
C ALA A 258 -15.66 20.00 10.95
N SER A 259 -14.77 19.57 10.05
CA SER A 259 -14.47 18.15 9.87
C SER A 259 -13.97 17.51 11.17
N GLU A 260 -14.03 16.18 11.29
CA GLU A 260 -13.54 15.45 12.47
C GLU A 260 -12.09 15.82 12.83
N ARG A 261 -11.21 15.88 11.81
CA ARG A 261 -9.83 16.35 11.97
C ARG A 261 -9.79 17.75 12.56
N LYS A 262 -10.54 18.71 11.99
CA LYS A 262 -10.55 20.10 12.47
C LYS A 262 -11.13 20.21 13.88
N ARG A 263 -12.20 19.49 14.22
CA ARG A 263 -12.75 19.48 15.59
C ARG A 263 -11.74 18.96 16.60
N THR A 264 -11.01 17.91 16.27
CA THR A 264 -9.95 17.40 17.15
C THR A 264 -8.83 18.42 17.32
N VAL A 265 -8.38 19.05 16.24
CA VAL A 265 -7.41 20.17 16.32
C VAL A 265 -7.95 21.28 17.23
N MET A 266 -9.21 21.70 17.06
CA MET A 266 -9.86 22.73 17.87
C MET A 266 -9.96 22.34 19.35
N SER A 267 -10.17 21.06 19.66
CA SER A 267 -10.20 20.55 21.04
C SER A 267 -8.87 20.73 21.77
N CYS A 268 -7.75 20.76 21.05
CA CYS A 268 -6.42 21.01 21.62
C CYS A 268 -6.20 22.50 21.95
N LEU A 269 -6.95 23.43 21.35
CA LEU A 269 -6.68 24.88 21.45
C LEU A 269 -7.19 25.51 22.75
N LYS A 270 -7.85 24.73 23.62
CA LYS A 270 -8.43 25.19 24.90
C LYS A 270 -9.36 26.39 24.71
N LEU A 271 -10.28 26.28 23.74
CA LEU A 271 -11.25 27.33 23.43
C LEU A 271 -12.15 27.66 24.63
N PRO A 272 -12.62 28.91 24.78
CA PRO A 272 -13.64 29.25 25.78
C PRO A 272 -14.89 28.38 25.61
N PRO A 273 -15.60 27.99 26.69
CA PRO A 273 -16.77 27.11 26.62
C PRO A 273 -17.80 27.57 25.57
N ALA A 274 -18.13 28.88 25.56
CA ALA A 274 -19.07 29.45 24.59
C ALA A 274 -18.68 29.26 23.12
N ARG A 275 -17.39 29.10 22.80
CA ARG A 275 -16.91 28.79 21.43
C ARG A 275 -16.76 27.30 21.19
N ALA A 276 -16.35 26.55 22.20
CA ALA A 276 -16.26 25.10 22.12
C ALA A 276 -17.64 24.49 21.86
N ASP A 277 -18.68 24.98 22.54
CA ASP A 277 -20.08 24.52 22.41
C ASP A 277 -20.69 24.82 21.04
N LEU A 278 -20.10 25.74 20.27
CA LEU A 278 -20.54 26.03 18.89
C LEU A 278 -20.00 25.02 17.87
N LEU A 279 -18.93 24.26 18.17
CA LEU A 279 -18.37 23.32 17.20
C LEU A 279 -19.28 22.11 17.00
N THR A 280 -19.55 21.75 15.74
CA THR A 280 -20.43 20.63 15.39
C THR A 280 -19.94 19.88 14.15
N ASP A 281 -20.34 18.62 14.00
CA ASP A 281 -20.24 17.85 12.74
C ASP A 281 -21.49 17.94 11.86
N ASP A 282 -22.52 18.66 12.32
CA ASP A 282 -23.72 18.91 11.53
C ASP A 282 -23.42 19.85 10.35
N ARG A 283 -23.44 19.29 9.14
CA ARG A 283 -23.21 20.00 7.87
C ARG A 283 -24.34 20.96 7.49
N THR A 284 -25.43 20.99 8.25
CA THR A 284 -26.51 21.99 8.08
C THR A 284 -26.25 23.29 8.85
N ALA A 285 -25.15 23.36 9.62
CA ALA A 285 -24.77 24.55 10.36
C ALA A 285 -24.54 25.78 9.45
N GLN A 286 -24.79 26.98 9.98
CA GLN A 286 -24.74 28.20 9.18
C GLN A 286 -23.30 28.65 8.84
N VAL A 287 -22.31 28.30 9.66
CA VAL A 287 -20.91 28.71 9.49
C VAL A 287 -20.04 27.48 9.30
N HIS A 288 -19.25 27.44 8.24
CA HIS A 288 -18.39 26.31 7.92
C HIS A 288 -16.91 26.73 7.94
N MET A 289 -16.10 26.02 8.72
CA MET A 289 -14.64 26.16 8.73
C MET A 289 -14.01 25.26 7.66
N CYS A 290 -13.71 25.81 6.50
CA CYS A 290 -13.24 25.06 5.34
C CYS A 290 -11.71 25.15 5.18
N ARG A 291 -11.12 24.34 4.30
CA ARG A 291 -9.70 24.45 3.92
C ARG A 291 -9.39 25.77 3.19
N MET A 292 -8.12 26.18 3.17
CA MET A 292 -7.68 27.44 2.55
C MET A 292 -7.93 27.57 1.04
N GLY A 293 -8.26 26.47 0.35
CA GLY A 293 -8.62 26.46 -1.07
C GLY A 293 -10.07 26.06 -1.38
N ALA A 294 -10.95 26.03 -0.37
CA ALA A 294 -12.36 25.66 -0.59
C ALA A 294 -13.14 26.71 -1.39
N ALA A 295 -12.83 27.99 -1.20
CA ALA A 295 -13.56 29.10 -1.82
C ALA A 295 -12.85 29.66 -3.07
N GLY A 296 -11.66 29.17 -3.41
CA GLY A 296 -10.85 29.72 -4.50
C GLY A 296 -9.38 29.33 -4.46
N ASP A 297 -8.62 29.82 -5.45
CA ASP A 297 -7.16 29.70 -5.48
C ASP A 297 -6.54 30.35 -4.23
N VAL A 298 -5.32 29.94 -3.91
CA VAL A 298 -4.50 30.58 -2.87
C VAL A 298 -3.52 31.59 -3.49
N TRP A 299 -2.59 32.09 -2.67
CA TRP A 299 -1.53 33.02 -3.11
C TRP A 299 -0.83 32.51 -4.39
N PRO A 300 -0.55 33.37 -5.39
CA PRO A 300 -0.70 34.83 -5.40
C PRO A 300 -2.00 35.37 -6.03
N TYR A 301 -2.86 34.51 -6.56
CA TYR A 301 -3.94 34.92 -7.46
C TYR A 301 -5.31 35.08 -6.77
N PHE A 302 -5.62 34.25 -5.77
CA PHE A 302 -6.87 34.29 -4.98
C PHE A 302 -8.16 34.39 -5.79
N GLN A 303 -8.30 33.57 -6.84
CA GLN A 303 -9.50 33.55 -7.68
C GLN A 303 -10.63 32.76 -7.03
N PRO A 304 -11.85 33.29 -6.90
CA PRO A 304 -13.05 32.56 -6.55
C PRO A 304 -13.23 31.36 -7.47
N ASN A 305 -13.52 30.23 -6.85
CA ASN A 305 -13.88 29.02 -7.57
C ASN A 305 -15.33 28.67 -7.25
N PHE A 306 -16.25 29.33 -7.96
CA PHE A 306 -17.69 29.13 -7.75
C PHE A 306 -18.13 27.69 -8.04
N ASN A 307 -17.44 26.99 -8.95
CA ASN A 307 -17.71 25.58 -9.22
C ASN A 307 -17.36 24.69 -8.03
N ALA A 308 -16.23 24.94 -7.36
CA ALA A 308 -15.85 24.22 -6.14
C ALA A 308 -16.81 24.53 -4.98
N VAL A 309 -17.24 25.78 -4.83
CA VAL A 309 -18.26 26.17 -3.85
C VAL A 309 -19.59 25.47 -4.14
N GLN A 310 -20.02 25.43 -5.40
CA GLN A 310 -21.25 24.73 -5.80
C GLN A 310 -21.15 23.22 -5.54
N ALA A 311 -20.04 22.58 -5.91
CA ALA A 311 -19.80 21.16 -5.66
C ALA A 311 -19.84 20.83 -4.15
N TYR A 312 -19.29 21.71 -3.32
CA TYR A 312 -19.36 21.58 -1.86
C TYR A 312 -20.79 21.62 -1.33
N ILE A 313 -21.63 22.53 -1.83
CA ILE A 313 -23.05 22.62 -1.46
C ILE A 313 -23.83 21.40 -1.96
N ASP A 314 -23.57 20.97 -3.19
CA ASP A 314 -24.23 19.81 -3.78
C ASP A 314 -23.92 18.53 -2.99
N LYS A 315 -22.67 18.38 -2.50
CA LYS A 315 -22.27 17.30 -1.60
C LYS A 315 -23.11 17.31 -0.31
N ILE A 316 -23.25 18.47 0.35
CA ILE A 316 -24.07 18.60 1.57
C ILE A 316 -25.53 18.23 1.28
N ARG A 317 -26.07 18.67 0.14
CA ARG A 317 -27.44 18.33 -0.27
C ARG A 317 -27.62 16.82 -0.44
N VAL A 318 -26.67 16.14 -1.08
CA VAL A 318 -26.73 14.68 -1.27
C VAL A 318 -26.62 13.96 0.08
N GLU A 319 -25.72 14.41 0.96
CA GLU A 319 -25.47 13.75 2.26
C GLU A 319 -26.58 13.97 3.30
N THR A 320 -27.20 15.15 3.30
CA THR A 320 -28.11 15.57 4.40
C THR A 320 -29.55 15.87 3.94
N GLY A 321 -29.77 16.02 2.63
CA GLY A 321 -31.02 16.55 2.08
C GLY A 321 -31.21 18.06 2.27
N PHE A 322 -30.33 18.75 2.99
CA PHE A 322 -30.42 20.19 3.25
C PHE A 322 -29.86 21.03 2.09
N ARG A 323 -30.49 22.16 1.79
CA ARG A 323 -30.07 23.04 0.68
C ARG A 323 -29.77 24.44 1.18
N PHE A 324 -28.58 24.93 0.84
CA PHE A 324 -28.24 26.35 0.95
C PHE A 324 -28.63 27.09 -0.34
N ASP A 325 -29.28 28.24 -0.18
CA ASP A 325 -29.75 29.09 -1.28
C ASP A 325 -28.72 30.15 -1.66
N ARG A 326 -27.90 30.57 -0.69
CA ARG A 326 -26.93 31.66 -0.84
C ARG A 326 -25.64 31.36 -0.07
N VAL A 327 -24.51 31.87 -0.55
CA VAL A 327 -23.21 31.67 0.08
C VAL A 327 -22.42 32.98 0.14
N ILE A 328 -21.83 33.24 1.31
CA ILE A 328 -20.74 34.20 1.45
C ILE A 328 -19.50 33.47 1.99
N ALA A 329 -18.41 33.53 1.24
CA ALA A 329 -17.15 32.90 1.59
C ALA A 329 -16.08 33.95 1.90
N PHE A 330 -15.27 33.70 2.94
CA PHE A 330 -14.17 34.56 3.35
C PHE A 330 -12.84 33.84 3.20
N ILE A 331 -11.88 34.49 2.56
CA ILE A 331 -10.48 34.07 2.45
C ILE A 331 -9.62 35.04 3.27
N PRO A 332 -9.26 34.72 4.52
CA PRO A 332 -8.49 35.62 5.37
C PRO A 332 -6.97 35.47 5.13
N THR A 333 -6.30 36.52 4.66
CA THR A 333 -4.85 36.50 4.37
C THR A 333 -4.18 37.86 4.54
N GLY A 334 -2.95 37.87 5.07
CA GLY A 334 -2.12 39.09 5.20
C GLY A 334 -1.69 39.68 3.85
N TRP A 335 -1.80 38.89 2.78
CA TRP A 335 -1.39 39.28 1.43
C TRP A 335 -2.52 39.90 0.60
N ALA A 336 -3.69 40.15 1.21
CA ALA A 336 -4.88 40.61 0.50
C ALA A 336 -4.63 41.91 -0.29
N GLU A 337 -3.89 42.85 0.28
CA GLU A 337 -3.60 44.14 -0.37
C GLU A 337 -2.55 44.06 -1.47
N SER A 338 -1.60 43.13 -1.36
CA SER A 338 -0.55 42.87 -2.36
C SER A 338 -1.00 41.96 -3.50
N SER A 339 -2.13 41.28 -3.34
CA SER A 339 -2.66 40.36 -4.35
C SER A 339 -3.05 41.08 -5.64
N ASN A 340 -2.88 40.41 -6.78
CA ASN A 340 -3.36 40.94 -8.06
C ASN A 340 -4.90 40.92 -8.18
N TRP A 341 -5.59 40.29 -7.23
CA TRP A 341 -7.05 40.19 -7.15
C TRP A 341 -7.74 41.56 -7.29
N ASN A 342 -7.28 42.54 -6.50
CA ASN A 342 -7.85 43.89 -6.52
C ASN A 342 -7.44 44.71 -7.75
N LYS A 343 -6.40 44.29 -8.49
CA LYS A 343 -5.89 45.00 -9.68
C LYS A 343 -6.53 44.51 -10.99
N LEU A 344 -6.99 43.27 -11.04
CA LEU A 344 -7.54 42.62 -12.23
C LEU A 344 -9.07 42.72 -12.38
N ASN A 345 -9.76 43.41 -11.47
CA ASN A 345 -11.21 43.64 -11.49
C ASN A 345 -12.03 42.36 -11.70
N ARG A 346 -11.62 41.25 -11.06
CA ARG A 346 -12.33 39.97 -11.13
C ARG A 346 -13.59 40.01 -10.26
N SER A 347 -14.71 39.53 -10.79
CA SER A 347 -15.99 39.55 -10.07
C SER A 347 -15.90 38.71 -8.80
N ARG A 348 -16.26 39.33 -7.66
CA ARG A 348 -16.40 38.66 -6.35
C ARG A 348 -17.73 37.93 -6.20
N VAL A 349 -18.63 38.14 -7.17
CA VAL A 349 -19.99 37.63 -7.16
C VAL A 349 -20.19 36.77 -8.40
N ASN A 350 -20.91 35.66 -8.27
CA ASN A 350 -21.32 34.88 -9.44
C ASN A 350 -22.37 35.64 -10.28
N ASP A 351 -22.63 35.16 -11.50
CA ASP A 351 -23.56 35.81 -12.44
C ASP A 351 -25.00 35.94 -11.89
N GLU A 352 -25.39 35.07 -10.95
CA GLU A 352 -26.72 35.06 -10.32
C GLU A 352 -26.82 35.92 -9.06
N GLY A 353 -25.72 36.45 -8.53
CA GLY A 353 -25.73 37.25 -7.30
C GLY A 353 -25.79 36.47 -5.98
N ASN A 354 -26.00 35.14 -6.04
CA ASN A 354 -26.24 34.29 -4.88
C ASN A 354 -24.97 33.91 -4.12
N PHE A 355 -23.81 33.90 -4.80
CA PHE A 355 -22.52 33.52 -4.21
C PHE A 355 -21.53 34.69 -4.22
N VAL A 356 -20.95 34.96 -3.06
CA VAL A 356 -19.96 36.03 -2.85
C VAL A 356 -18.69 35.46 -2.23
N VAL A 357 -17.53 35.77 -2.80
CA VAL A 357 -16.22 35.38 -2.24
C VAL A 357 -15.39 36.62 -1.93
N ASN A 358 -15.08 36.83 -0.65
CA ASN A 358 -14.39 37.99 -0.12
C ASN A 358 -12.98 37.67 0.38
N LEU A 359 -12.01 38.42 -0.12
CA LEU A 359 -10.64 38.41 0.40
C LEU A 359 -10.53 39.41 1.57
N ILE A 360 -10.16 38.93 2.76
CA ILE A 360 -10.07 39.74 3.99
C ILE A 360 -8.60 39.91 4.39
N PRO A 361 -8.10 41.15 4.63
CA PRO A 361 -6.72 41.41 5.04
C PRO A 361 -6.47 40.99 6.49
N TYR A 362 -6.35 39.68 6.76
CA TYR A 362 -6.16 39.11 8.09
C TYR A 362 -4.84 38.33 8.15
N SER A 363 -3.97 38.70 9.09
CA SER A 363 -2.66 38.06 9.31
C SER A 363 -2.48 37.69 10.78
N GLU A 364 -1.80 36.59 11.03
CA GLU A 364 -1.34 36.13 12.33
C GLU A 364 0.07 36.63 12.65
N HIS A 365 0.72 37.35 11.73
CA HIS A 365 2.02 37.95 11.98
C HIS A 365 1.89 39.47 12.07
N SER A 366 2.78 40.08 12.85
CA SER A 366 2.85 41.52 13.05
C SER A 366 3.12 42.26 11.75
N ASN A 367 2.37 43.33 11.50
CA ASN A 367 2.69 44.27 10.43
C ASN A 367 3.90 45.15 10.82
N PHE A 368 4.38 45.97 9.89
CA PHE A 368 5.55 46.80 10.14
C PHE A 368 5.35 47.85 11.26
N PRO A 369 4.24 48.62 11.32
CA PRO A 369 3.95 49.52 12.45
C PRO A 369 3.94 48.82 13.82
N GLU A 370 3.30 47.66 13.91
CA GLU A 370 3.21 46.85 15.12
C GLU A 370 4.60 46.37 15.59
N LEU A 371 5.44 45.89 14.67
CA LEU A 371 6.83 45.54 14.97
C LEU A 371 7.64 46.76 15.45
N THR A 372 7.40 47.92 14.85
CA THR A 372 8.08 49.17 15.24
C THR A 372 7.72 49.58 16.66
N GLU A 373 6.45 49.49 17.02
CA GLU A 373 5.97 49.76 18.37
C GLU A 373 6.52 48.76 19.39
N PHE A 374 6.50 47.47 19.07
CA PHE A 374 7.02 46.42 19.95
C PHE A 374 8.52 46.58 20.24
N VAL A 375 9.33 46.79 19.20
CA VAL A 375 10.78 47.01 19.36
C VAL A 375 11.05 48.34 20.09
N GLY A 376 10.28 49.38 19.78
CA GLY A 376 10.35 50.68 20.47
C GLY A 376 9.97 50.63 21.95
N PHE A 377 9.08 49.71 22.34
CA PHE A 377 8.74 49.44 23.74
C PHE A 377 9.90 48.78 24.48
N LEU A 378 10.49 47.71 23.91
CA LEU A 378 11.55 46.92 24.54
C LEU A 378 12.91 47.64 24.58
N LYS A 379 13.21 48.45 23.56
CA LYS A 379 14.48 49.15 23.37
C LYS A 379 15.71 48.24 23.52
N PRO A 380 15.86 47.22 22.67
CA PRO A 380 17.00 46.31 22.72
C PRO A 380 18.31 47.00 22.33
N ARG A 381 19.43 46.46 22.80
CA ARG A 381 20.77 46.90 22.37
C ARG A 381 21.06 46.52 20.92
N ARG A 382 20.72 45.28 20.53
CA ARG A 382 20.92 44.72 19.18
C ARG A 382 19.64 44.10 18.62
N ILE A 383 19.49 44.17 17.30
CA ILE A 383 18.40 43.56 16.53
C ILE A 383 19.00 42.58 15.53
N SER A 384 18.49 41.34 15.50
CA SER A 384 18.91 40.28 14.58
C SER A 384 17.72 39.77 13.76
N PRO A 385 17.57 40.20 12.49
CA PRO A 385 16.52 39.69 11.61
C PRO A 385 16.88 38.31 11.06
N THR A 386 16.06 37.29 11.34
CA THR A 386 16.36 35.87 11.04
C THR A 386 15.85 35.41 9.68
N VAL A 387 14.76 35.99 9.15
CA VAL A 387 14.06 35.51 7.94
C VAL A 387 14.82 35.81 6.62
N PHE A 388 15.75 36.76 6.62
CA PHE A 388 16.37 37.24 5.38
C PHE A 388 17.79 36.66 5.21
N SER A 389 18.00 35.86 4.17
CA SER A 389 19.30 35.24 3.87
C SER A 389 20.36 36.25 3.38
N ASN A 390 19.93 37.33 2.73
CA ASN A 390 20.81 38.37 2.19
C ASN A 390 21.36 39.31 3.30
N PRO A 391 22.69 39.39 3.51
CA PRO A 391 23.31 40.27 4.51
C PRO A 391 22.96 41.76 4.35
N GLU A 392 22.81 42.28 3.13
CA GLU A 392 22.44 43.68 2.90
C GLU A 392 20.98 43.96 3.30
N HIS A 393 20.07 43.02 3.04
CA HIS A 393 18.69 43.13 3.49
C HIS A 393 18.61 43.12 5.02
N ARG A 394 19.39 42.24 5.69
CA ARG A 394 19.48 42.23 7.15
C ARG A 394 19.97 43.57 7.72
N ARG A 395 21.03 44.16 7.15
CA ARG A 395 21.52 45.49 7.57
C ARG A 395 20.47 46.58 7.38
N LYS A 396 19.77 46.61 6.24
CA LYS A 396 18.70 47.58 5.98
C LYS A 396 17.58 47.50 7.01
N ILE A 397 17.19 46.29 7.41
CA ILE A 397 16.12 46.06 8.39
C ILE A 397 16.51 46.55 9.78
N VAL A 398 17.75 46.35 10.21
CA VAL A 398 18.24 46.85 11.52
C VAL A 398 18.07 48.36 11.63
N HIS A 399 18.29 49.12 10.55
CA HIS A 399 18.12 50.58 10.53
C HIS A 399 16.66 51.06 10.49
N LEU A 400 15.68 50.16 10.34
CA LEU A 400 14.26 50.51 10.34
C LEU A 400 13.65 50.58 11.75
N PHE A 401 14.34 50.05 12.75
CA PHE A 401 13.86 49.89 14.11
C PHE A 401 14.76 50.64 15.12
N PRO A 402 14.21 51.13 16.23
CA PRO A 402 15.00 51.83 17.25
C PRO A 402 15.85 50.85 18.08
N CYS A 403 17.18 51.04 18.15
CA CYS A 403 18.10 50.29 19.03
C CYS A 403 19.24 51.19 19.55
N GLU A 404 19.80 50.92 20.74
CA GLU A 404 20.82 51.77 21.38
C GLU A 404 22.11 51.93 20.55
N MET A 405 22.48 50.90 19.78
CA MET A 405 23.71 50.88 18.96
C MET A 405 23.57 51.53 17.57
N CYS A 406 22.36 51.87 17.13
CA CYS A 406 22.11 52.29 15.73
C CYS A 406 21.92 53.80 15.51
N GLY A 407 22.08 54.64 16.55
CA GLY A 407 22.25 56.10 16.46
C GLY A 407 21.45 56.82 15.35
N THR A 408 20.30 57.39 15.72
CA THR A 408 19.38 58.25 14.95
C THR A 408 18.37 57.59 13.99
N LEU A 409 17.09 57.96 14.19
CA LEU A 409 15.97 57.71 13.26
C LEU A 409 16.26 58.36 11.91
N ASN A 410 16.11 57.60 10.82
CA ASN A 410 16.09 58.17 9.47
C ASN A 410 14.76 58.95 9.29
N PRO A 411 14.74 60.24 8.86
CA PRO A 411 13.52 61.08 8.83
C PRO A 411 12.40 60.64 7.86
N ILE A 412 12.53 59.48 7.20
CA ILE A 412 11.62 59.03 6.14
C ILE A 412 10.37 58.34 6.71
N THR A 413 10.40 57.88 7.97
CA THR A 413 9.29 57.12 8.59
C THR A 413 8.12 57.99 9.06
N THR A 414 8.33 59.27 9.36
CA THR A 414 7.26 60.18 9.82
C THR A 414 6.45 60.80 8.67
N ALA A 415 6.96 60.83 7.44
CA ALA A 415 6.28 61.47 6.31
C ALA A 415 5.23 60.57 5.62
N HIS A 416 5.39 59.24 5.62
CA HIS A 416 4.43 58.31 5.00
C HIS A 416 3.25 57.94 5.90
N ALA A 417 3.46 57.83 7.22
CA ALA A 417 2.38 57.60 8.18
C ALA A 417 1.44 58.83 8.29
N ALA A 418 1.98 60.05 8.24
CA ALA A 418 1.21 61.29 8.32
C ALA A 418 0.40 61.61 7.04
N LYS A 419 0.80 61.08 5.87
CA LYS A 419 0.12 61.35 4.60
C LYS A 419 -1.15 60.51 4.41
N LYS A 420 -1.18 59.26 4.89
CA LYS A 420 -2.38 58.40 4.83
C LYS A 420 -3.39 58.65 5.97
N GLN A 421 -2.94 59.11 7.16
CA GLN A 421 -3.86 59.50 8.23
C GLN A 421 -4.59 60.83 7.95
N ARG A 422 -4.01 61.75 7.17
CA ARG A 422 -4.71 63.01 6.76
C ARG A 422 -5.77 62.80 5.67
N GLU A 423 -5.68 61.73 4.88
CA GLU A 423 -6.69 61.41 3.86
C GLU A 423 -7.87 60.58 4.43
N GLY A 424 -7.70 59.97 5.61
CA GLY A 424 -8.78 59.25 6.33
C GLY A 424 -9.69 60.14 7.20
N GLN A 425 -9.27 61.35 7.56
CA GLN A 425 -10.03 62.24 8.47
C GLN A 425 -10.82 63.37 7.78
N THR A 426 -10.83 63.42 6.44
CA THR A 426 -11.63 64.40 5.67
C THR A 426 -12.99 63.88 5.20
N ALA A 427 -13.34 62.62 5.54
CA ALA A 427 -14.66 62.04 5.24
C ALA A 427 -15.74 62.32 6.31
N ASP A 428 -15.37 62.82 7.50
CA ASP A 428 -16.29 62.88 8.65
C ASP A 428 -16.69 64.31 9.09
N ARG A 429 -16.56 65.30 8.20
CA ARG A 429 -16.96 66.69 8.48
C ARG A 429 -17.74 67.35 7.36
N LYS A 430 -18.74 66.67 6.79
CA LYS A 430 -19.86 67.30 6.04
C LYS A 430 -21.17 66.52 6.21
N SER A 431 -21.66 66.38 7.43
CA SER A 431 -23.05 65.98 7.69
C SER A 431 -23.58 66.60 8.99
N ARG A 432 -23.94 67.90 8.95
CA ARG A 432 -25.09 68.42 9.73
C ARG A 432 -25.43 69.88 9.39
N LYS A 433 -26.68 70.05 8.93
CA LYS A 433 -27.54 71.26 8.86
C LYS A 433 -27.21 72.25 7.72
N THR A 434 -28.12 72.65 6.83
CA THR A 434 -29.53 73.05 7.01
C THR A 434 -30.34 73.00 5.69
N GLN A 435 -31.63 72.68 5.83
CA GLN A 435 -32.88 73.09 5.13
C GLN A 435 -32.93 73.57 3.65
N SER A 436 -33.97 73.06 2.98
CA SER A 436 -34.59 73.17 1.63
C SER A 436 -34.99 74.60 1.14
N PRO A 437 -35.68 74.83 -0.02
CA PRO A 437 -35.81 74.16 -1.36
C PRO A 437 -35.82 75.21 -2.54
N PRO A 438 -36.50 75.07 -3.72
CA PRO A 438 -36.53 74.04 -4.80
C PRO A 438 -36.27 74.59 -6.25
N GLN A 439 -36.36 73.68 -7.25
CA GLN A 439 -36.76 73.88 -8.68
C GLN A 439 -35.66 73.95 -9.78
N LYS A 440 -35.64 72.99 -10.74
CA LYS A 440 -36.31 73.02 -12.07
C LYS A 440 -35.68 72.04 -13.12
N LYS A 441 -36.59 71.26 -13.72
CA LYS A 441 -36.63 70.58 -15.04
C LYS A 441 -35.51 70.82 -16.08
N LYS A 442 -35.09 69.73 -16.77
CA LYS A 442 -35.19 69.45 -18.24
C LYS A 442 -34.31 68.23 -18.59
N ALA A 443 -34.86 67.11 -19.06
CA ALA A 443 -35.20 66.74 -20.44
C ALA A 443 -34.03 66.15 -21.29
N LYS A 444 -34.16 64.83 -21.56
CA LYS A 444 -33.76 63.97 -22.71
C LYS A 444 -33.39 64.66 -24.06
N PRO A 445 -32.98 63.93 -25.14
CA PRO A 445 -32.11 62.73 -25.36
C PRO A 445 -31.28 62.95 -26.69
N PRO A 446 -31.11 62.02 -27.68
CA PRO A 446 -30.93 60.55 -27.76
C PRO A 446 -29.70 60.14 -28.63
N ASN A 447 -29.69 58.86 -29.07
CA ASN A 447 -29.07 58.29 -30.29
C ASN A 447 -27.61 57.78 -30.19
N THR A 448 -27.20 56.65 -30.78
CA THR A 448 -27.86 55.55 -31.52
C THR A 448 -26.81 54.47 -31.83
N SER A 449 -27.32 53.28 -32.17
CA SER A 449 -26.90 52.40 -33.28
C SER A 449 -25.98 51.19 -33.02
N LYS A 450 -26.62 50.04 -33.35
CA LYS A 450 -26.16 48.91 -34.19
C LYS A 450 -25.06 48.01 -33.61
N GLY A 451 -25.19 46.69 -33.58
CA GLY A 451 -26.25 45.79 -34.05
C GLY A 451 -25.68 44.38 -34.29
N THR A 452 -26.54 43.37 -34.14
CA THR A 452 -26.65 42.11 -34.93
C THR A 452 -25.48 41.09 -34.87
N LEU A 453 -25.64 39.76 -34.82
CA LEU A 453 -26.79 38.84 -34.99
C LEU A 453 -26.39 37.37 -34.63
N PHE A 454 -27.41 36.53 -34.33
CA PHE A 454 -27.45 35.03 -34.31
C PHE A 454 -26.70 34.26 -33.21
N GLY A 455 -27.30 33.39 -32.37
CA GLY A 455 -28.67 32.87 -32.26
C GLY A 455 -28.80 31.46 -32.85
N PHE A 456 -28.88 30.42 -32.00
CA PHE A 456 -29.82 29.29 -32.16
C PHE A 456 -29.99 28.54 -30.83
N ASN A 457 -31.22 28.60 -30.32
CA ASN A 457 -31.79 27.74 -29.29
C ASN A 457 -32.12 26.37 -29.89
N PHE A 458 -32.16 25.33 -29.05
CA PHE A 458 -33.34 24.48 -29.00
C PHE A 458 -33.59 23.99 -27.58
N ALA A 459 -34.83 24.17 -27.14
CA ALA A 459 -35.36 23.80 -25.85
C ALA A 459 -36.25 22.57 -25.98
N GLY A 460 -36.35 21.81 -24.88
CA GLY A 460 -37.58 21.19 -24.41
C GLY A 460 -37.80 19.73 -24.81
N ASN A 461 -37.96 18.87 -23.80
CA ASN A 461 -39.29 18.35 -23.52
C ASN A 461 -39.46 17.89 -22.06
N LYS A 462 -40.67 18.09 -21.52
CA LYS A 462 -41.13 17.75 -20.17
C LYS A 462 -42.03 16.51 -20.22
N GLY A 463 -42.15 15.85 -19.07
CA GLY A 463 -43.28 15.00 -18.68
C GLY A 463 -42.88 13.54 -18.42
N SER A 464 -43.46 12.78 -17.49
CA SER A 464 -44.46 13.01 -16.44
C SER A 464 -44.58 11.70 -15.65
N THR A 465 -44.52 11.76 -14.31
CA THR A 465 -45.30 10.99 -13.30
C THR A 465 -45.60 9.49 -13.47
N LYS A 466 -45.26 8.65 -12.45
CA LYS A 466 -46.19 8.07 -11.43
C LYS A 466 -45.61 6.86 -10.65
N THR A 467 -45.46 7.07 -9.33
CA THR A 467 -45.94 6.28 -8.16
C THR A 467 -45.80 4.74 -8.02
N SER A 468 -45.44 4.38 -6.76
CA SER A 468 -45.87 3.26 -5.89
C SER A 468 -45.30 1.86 -6.17
N THR A 469 -44.86 1.01 -5.22
CA THR A 469 -44.92 0.93 -3.74
C THR A 469 -44.08 -0.27 -3.27
N VAL A 470 -43.42 -0.16 -2.11
CA VAL A 470 -43.26 -1.15 -1.01
C VAL A 470 -42.71 -2.56 -1.31
N THR A 471 -41.55 -2.91 -0.74
CA THR A 471 -41.43 -3.93 0.34
C THR A 471 -40.02 -3.96 0.94
N SER A 472 -39.98 -4.10 2.26
CA SER A 472 -38.85 -4.24 3.18
C SER A 472 -38.20 -5.63 3.13
N ASN A 473 -36.94 -5.72 3.59
CA ASN A 473 -36.39 -6.74 4.53
C ASN A 473 -34.89 -6.98 4.24
N THR A 474 -34.04 -6.40 5.08
CA THR A 474 -33.25 -7.02 6.17
C THR A 474 -31.94 -7.65 5.71
N GLU A 475 -30.87 -6.99 6.17
CA GLU A 475 -29.46 -7.29 5.95
C GLU A 475 -29.00 -8.49 6.79
N ALA A 476 -28.18 -9.35 6.18
CA ALA A 476 -27.35 -10.33 6.87
C ALA A 476 -25.88 -10.07 6.51
N LYS A 477 -25.07 -9.87 7.54
CA LYS A 477 -23.60 -9.70 7.51
C LYS A 477 -22.93 -11.05 7.23
N GLU A 478 -21.93 -11.09 6.34
CA GLU A 478 -21.01 -12.24 6.24
C GLU A 478 -19.55 -11.80 6.07
N ASP A 479 -18.69 -12.51 6.80
CA ASP A 479 -17.24 -12.36 6.95
C ASP A 479 -16.43 -12.76 5.70
N ASP A 480 -15.44 -11.96 5.33
CA ASP A 480 -14.61 -12.16 4.14
C ASP A 480 -13.21 -12.70 4.51
N THR A 481 -12.94 -13.96 4.13
CA THR A 481 -11.60 -14.56 4.15
C THR A 481 -11.26 -15.13 2.77
N SER A 482 -10.50 -14.38 1.95
CA SER A 482 -9.90 -14.93 0.73
C SER A 482 -8.42 -14.53 0.58
N MET A 483 -7.58 -15.56 0.49
CA MET A 483 -6.12 -15.47 0.45
C MET A 483 -5.53 -15.40 -0.97
N HIS A 484 -4.40 -14.70 -1.01
CA HIS A 484 -3.50 -14.35 -2.11
C HIS A 484 -2.94 -15.49 -2.98
N GLU A 485 -2.88 -15.25 -4.30
CA GLU A 485 -1.86 -15.80 -5.20
C GLU A 485 -0.73 -14.78 -5.42
N SER A 486 0.54 -15.23 -5.39
CA SER A 486 1.71 -14.42 -5.74
C SER A 486 2.65 -15.21 -6.64
N ALA A 487 2.97 -14.60 -7.78
CA ALA A 487 3.83 -15.15 -8.83
C ALA A 487 5.30 -15.25 -8.39
N VAL A 488 5.92 -16.40 -8.68
CA VAL A 488 7.36 -16.64 -8.60
C VAL A 488 7.95 -16.37 -10.00
N ALA A 489 8.76 -15.33 -10.14
CA ALA A 489 9.54 -15.05 -11.34
C ALA A 489 10.99 -15.53 -11.13
N LEU A 490 11.47 -16.42 -12.00
CA LEU A 490 12.87 -16.85 -12.08
C LEU A 490 13.62 -15.94 -13.05
N GLN A 491 14.72 -15.35 -12.58
CA GLN A 491 15.66 -14.55 -13.35
C GLN A 491 16.50 -15.45 -14.28
N GLY A 492 16.43 -15.22 -15.59
CA GLY A 492 17.45 -15.59 -16.56
C GLY A 492 18.24 -14.35 -16.95
N LYS A 493 19.55 -14.34 -16.69
CA LYS A 493 20.49 -13.31 -17.14
C LYS A 493 20.69 -13.46 -18.65
N ALA A 494 20.39 -12.41 -19.42
CA ALA A 494 20.83 -12.28 -20.81
C ALA A 494 21.84 -11.13 -20.92
N THR A 495 23.06 -11.49 -21.29
CA THR A 495 24.17 -10.62 -21.69
C THR A 495 23.89 -9.98 -23.05
N LYS A 496 24.17 -8.68 -23.19
CA LYS A 496 24.08 -7.93 -24.46
C LYS A 496 25.00 -8.53 -25.54
N PRO A 497 24.55 -8.67 -26.81
CA PRO A 497 25.47 -8.86 -27.92
C PRO A 497 25.73 -7.54 -28.64
N ALA A 498 26.98 -7.31 -29.01
CA ALA A 498 27.40 -6.29 -29.96
C ALA A 498 27.92 -6.99 -31.23
N ASN A 499 27.13 -6.86 -32.29
CA ASN A 499 27.51 -6.58 -33.68
C ASN A 499 28.80 -7.22 -34.26
N VAL A 500 28.70 -8.31 -35.06
CA VAL A 500 29.63 -8.62 -36.18
C VAL A 500 28.90 -9.39 -37.31
N LYS A 501 29.22 -8.99 -38.56
CA LYS A 501 28.74 -9.49 -39.86
C LYS A 501 29.07 -10.96 -40.18
N VAL A 502 28.19 -11.58 -40.96
CA VAL A 502 28.28 -12.89 -41.63
C VAL A 502 29.40 -12.91 -42.69
N SER A 503 30.31 -13.90 -42.78
CA SER A 503 30.30 -15.12 -43.64
C SER A 503 31.77 -15.46 -44.00
N PRO A 504 32.13 -16.61 -44.62
CA PRO A 504 31.68 -17.99 -44.44
C PRO A 504 32.86 -19.02 -44.36
N ASP A 505 32.51 -20.27 -44.08
CA ASP A 505 33.01 -21.49 -44.77
C ASP A 505 33.96 -22.50 -44.05
N SER A 506 33.57 -23.76 -44.23
CA SER A 506 34.33 -25.01 -44.34
C SER A 506 34.94 -25.75 -43.12
N SER A 507 34.51 -27.03 -43.00
CA SER A 507 35.31 -28.25 -42.67
C SER A 507 35.94 -28.34 -41.26
N SER A 508 36.12 -29.48 -40.57
CA SER A 508 35.93 -30.92 -40.79
C SER A 508 36.20 -31.61 -39.43
N ARG A 509 35.51 -32.72 -39.17
CA ARG A 509 35.80 -33.81 -38.20
C ARG A 509 37.20 -34.46 -38.47
N PRO A 510 37.69 -35.49 -37.72
CA PRO A 510 38.05 -35.71 -36.30
C PRO A 510 39.53 -36.29 -36.20
N PRO A 511 39.89 -37.35 -35.42
CA PRO A 511 40.16 -37.50 -33.97
C PRO A 511 41.58 -38.11 -33.62
N GLU A 512 41.87 -38.33 -32.31
CA GLU A 512 42.77 -39.36 -31.70
C GLU A 512 44.29 -39.37 -32.09
N THR A 513 45.32 -39.76 -31.31
CA THR A 513 45.57 -40.45 -30.02
C THR A 513 47.08 -40.29 -29.65
N ASP A 514 47.44 -40.67 -28.41
CA ASP A 514 48.67 -41.39 -28.00
C ASP A 514 49.92 -40.70 -27.37
N LYS A 515 50.15 -41.09 -26.09
CA LYS A 515 51.37 -41.70 -25.49
C LYS A 515 52.52 -40.86 -24.86
N ALA A 516 52.63 -41.08 -23.54
CA ALA A 516 53.77 -41.62 -22.78
C ALA A 516 54.97 -40.74 -22.29
N GLU A 517 55.22 -40.91 -20.98
CA GLU A 517 56.39 -40.69 -20.08
C GLU A 517 57.77 -41.16 -20.65
N PRO A 518 58.99 -40.93 -20.03
CA PRO A 518 59.31 -40.95 -18.57
C PRO A 518 60.52 -40.16 -17.96
N SER A 519 60.47 -40.03 -16.61
CA SER A 519 61.49 -40.18 -15.53
C SER A 519 62.87 -39.45 -15.46
N ARG A 520 63.21 -38.93 -14.26
CA ARG A 520 64.41 -39.27 -13.43
C ARG A 520 64.40 -38.52 -12.06
N ALA A 521 64.37 -39.24 -10.91
CA ALA A 521 65.47 -39.48 -9.91
C ALA A 521 65.70 -38.32 -8.88
N LEU A 522 65.95 -38.45 -7.54
CA LEU A 522 66.31 -39.52 -6.58
C LEU A 522 66.26 -39.00 -5.10
N GLY A 523 65.88 -39.85 -4.11
CA GLY A 523 66.40 -39.98 -2.70
C GLY A 523 65.74 -39.20 -1.52
N LYS A 524 64.97 -39.78 -0.56
CA LYS A 524 65.29 -40.51 0.74
C LYS A 524 65.91 -39.60 1.85
N VAL A 525 65.55 -39.51 3.16
CA VAL A 525 65.12 -40.45 4.25
C VAL A 525 64.50 -39.68 5.47
N GLU A 526 63.54 -40.34 6.17
CA GLU A 526 63.00 -40.31 7.56
C GLU A 526 63.22 -39.14 8.57
N SER A 527 62.16 -38.78 9.33
CA SER A 527 61.99 -39.16 10.76
C SER A 527 60.73 -38.55 11.43
N SER A 528 60.31 -39.22 12.50
CA SER A 528 59.14 -39.11 13.37
C SER A 528 58.93 -37.79 14.14
N LEU A 529 57.67 -37.47 14.48
CA LEU A 529 57.11 -37.17 15.84
C LEU A 529 55.89 -36.23 15.82
N SER A 530 54.90 -36.70 16.57
CA SER A 530 53.68 -36.10 17.13
C SER A 530 53.60 -34.58 17.42
N SER A 531 52.35 -34.12 17.32
CA SER A 531 51.61 -33.24 18.25
C SER A 531 51.72 -31.70 18.17
N SER A 532 50.52 -31.12 18.12
CA SER A 532 50.00 -29.98 18.89
C SER A 532 49.94 -28.58 18.27
N THR A 533 48.71 -28.02 18.40
CA THR A 533 48.34 -26.60 18.65
C THR A 533 48.59 -25.58 17.53
N SER A 534 47.71 -24.62 17.22
CA SER A 534 46.37 -24.24 17.71
C SER A 534 45.81 -23.12 16.82
N SER A 535 44.50 -23.10 16.68
CA SER A 535 43.68 -22.05 16.05
C SER A 535 43.75 -20.68 16.72
N ALA A 536 43.62 -19.60 15.93
CA ALA A 536 43.08 -18.30 16.36
C ALA A 536 42.36 -17.61 15.16
N THR A 537 41.03 -17.71 15.02
CA THR A 537 39.95 -16.79 15.47
C THR A 537 39.73 -15.54 14.59
N LEU A 538 38.67 -15.55 13.75
CA LEU A 538 37.96 -14.36 13.24
C LEU A 538 36.52 -14.38 13.80
N ARG A 539 36.08 -13.25 14.37
CA ARG A 539 34.82 -13.11 15.15
C ARG A 539 33.61 -12.82 14.26
N LYS A 540 32.54 -13.61 14.43
CA LYS A 540 31.16 -13.36 13.96
C LYS A 540 30.33 -12.73 15.07
N SER A 541 29.53 -11.71 14.75
CA SER A 541 28.54 -11.08 15.63
C SER A 541 27.33 -12.00 15.88
N GLY A 542 26.96 -12.17 17.14
CA GLY A 542 26.04 -13.20 17.62
C GLY A 542 24.56 -12.94 17.41
N GLY A 543 23.88 -13.93 16.82
CA GLY A 543 22.49 -14.30 17.10
C GLY A 543 22.42 -15.48 18.09
N PRO A 544 21.24 -15.87 18.58
CA PRO A 544 21.09 -16.93 19.57
C PRO A 544 21.23 -18.31 18.90
N ASP A 545 22.48 -18.70 18.59
CA ASP A 545 22.79 -19.92 17.83
C ASP A 545 23.59 -20.96 18.64
N SER A 546 23.63 -20.85 19.97
CA SER A 546 24.53 -21.68 20.79
C SER A 546 23.87 -22.82 21.59
N ASP A 547 22.55 -22.99 21.57
CA ASP A 547 21.89 -24.13 22.25
C ASP A 547 21.08 -25.05 21.32
N ALA A 548 20.79 -24.64 20.07
CA ALA A 548 20.06 -25.48 19.10
C ALA A 548 20.90 -26.62 18.52
N SER A 549 22.22 -26.43 18.39
CA SER A 549 23.11 -27.43 17.78
C SER A 549 23.33 -28.68 18.64
N LYS A 550 23.23 -28.55 19.97
CA LYS A 550 23.46 -29.66 20.92
C LYS A 550 22.23 -30.55 21.17
N LEU A 551 21.02 -30.11 20.79
CA LEU A 551 19.80 -30.91 20.91
C LEU A 551 19.38 -31.60 19.59
N SER A 552 19.98 -31.21 18.46
CA SER A 552 19.73 -31.83 17.13
C SER A 552 20.33 -33.23 16.97
N THR A 553 21.39 -33.56 17.73
CA THR A 553 22.28 -34.69 17.46
C THR A 553 21.75 -36.06 17.92
N GLN A 554 20.55 -36.15 18.51
CA GLN A 554 20.04 -37.42 19.08
C GLN A 554 18.89 -38.09 18.28
N VAL A 555 18.40 -37.45 17.20
CA VAL A 555 17.45 -38.05 16.25
C VAL A 555 18.14 -38.47 14.93
N GLU A 556 19.30 -37.90 14.62
CA GLU A 556 20.11 -38.19 13.42
C GLU A 556 20.52 -39.67 13.28
N ALA A 557 20.46 -40.47 14.36
CA ALA A 557 20.95 -41.85 14.36
C ALA A 557 20.12 -42.88 13.56
N SER A 558 19.09 -42.48 12.78
CA SER A 558 18.23 -43.44 12.06
C SER A 558 17.93 -43.14 10.59
N VAL A 559 18.25 -41.95 10.08
CA VAL A 559 18.02 -41.60 8.67
C VAL A 559 19.36 -41.61 7.93
N PRO A 560 19.50 -42.34 6.80
CA PRO A 560 20.71 -42.30 5.98
C PRO A 560 21.02 -40.89 5.47
N ASP A 561 22.29 -40.57 5.20
CA ASP A 561 22.68 -39.29 4.61
C ASP A 561 22.09 -39.17 3.18
N LEU A 562 20.98 -38.42 3.08
CA LEU A 562 20.26 -38.20 1.83
C LEU A 562 21.03 -37.31 0.85
N THR A 563 22.14 -36.69 1.26
CA THR A 563 22.93 -35.77 0.42
C THR A 563 24.00 -36.46 -0.42
N LEU A 564 24.24 -37.75 -0.18
CA LEU A 564 25.12 -38.58 -1.00
C LEU A 564 24.65 -38.60 -2.46
N SER A 565 25.60 -38.70 -3.39
CA SER A 565 25.26 -38.91 -4.80
C SER A 565 24.41 -40.17 -4.96
N GLU A 566 23.52 -40.15 -5.95
CA GLU A 566 22.55 -41.21 -6.18
C GLU A 566 23.23 -42.58 -6.36
N ASP A 567 24.39 -42.61 -7.00
CA ASP A 567 25.15 -43.84 -7.26
C ASP A 567 25.91 -44.37 -6.02
N SER A 568 26.25 -43.48 -5.07
CA SER A 568 26.89 -43.86 -3.81
C SER A 568 25.89 -44.11 -2.67
N PHE A 569 24.62 -43.75 -2.87
CA PHE A 569 23.58 -43.91 -1.88
C PHE A 569 23.01 -45.32 -1.87
N THR A 570 22.96 -45.92 -0.68
CA THR A 570 22.27 -47.19 -0.42
C THR A 570 21.25 -46.99 0.70
N PRO A 571 19.96 -47.28 0.46
CA PRO A 571 18.97 -47.18 1.51
C PRO A 571 19.26 -48.22 2.59
N SER A 572 19.17 -47.83 3.86
CA SER A 572 19.37 -48.69 5.02
C SER A 572 18.28 -48.43 6.08
N GLY A 573 18.00 -49.43 6.93
CA GLY A 573 16.93 -49.37 7.94
C GLY A 573 16.01 -50.59 7.93
N PRO A 574 15.08 -50.68 8.90
CA PRO A 574 14.20 -51.84 9.07
C PRO A 574 13.16 -51.95 7.94
N ARG A 575 13.15 -53.10 7.25
CA ARG A 575 12.09 -53.49 6.29
C ARG A 575 10.86 -53.98 7.06
N GLN A 576 9.98 -53.06 7.45
CA GLN A 576 8.80 -53.38 8.28
C GLN A 576 7.48 -52.88 7.67
N GLY A 577 7.47 -52.43 6.40
CA GLY A 577 6.26 -51.95 5.72
C GLY A 577 5.79 -50.56 6.14
N SER A 578 6.42 -49.95 7.15
CA SER A 578 6.14 -48.58 7.60
C SER A 578 7.29 -47.63 7.28
N ILE A 579 6.97 -46.45 6.73
CA ILE A 579 7.97 -45.40 6.44
C ILE A 579 7.99 -44.39 7.60
N PRO A 580 9.12 -44.19 8.30
CA PRO A 580 9.23 -43.16 9.34
C PRO A 580 8.99 -41.76 8.76
N PHE A 581 8.22 -40.94 9.45
CA PHE A 581 7.93 -39.57 9.03
C PHE A 581 9.19 -38.71 8.95
N GLY A 582 10.14 -38.94 9.87
CA GLY A 582 11.46 -38.32 9.90
C GLY A 582 12.25 -38.41 8.58
N VAL A 583 12.10 -39.48 7.78
CA VAL A 583 12.78 -39.59 6.47
C VAL A 583 12.30 -38.51 5.51
N LEU A 584 10.98 -38.31 5.43
CA LEU A 584 10.39 -37.26 4.60
C LEU A 584 10.75 -35.87 5.15
N VAL A 585 10.66 -35.69 6.46
CA VAL A 585 10.99 -34.41 7.12
C VAL A 585 12.43 -34.00 6.87
N GLU A 586 13.38 -34.93 6.95
CA GLU A 586 14.79 -34.65 6.69
C GLU A 586 15.02 -34.22 5.24
N ALA A 587 14.34 -34.87 4.28
CA ALA A 587 14.37 -34.44 2.88
C ALA A 587 13.80 -33.03 2.70
N LEU A 588 12.68 -32.72 3.35
CA LEU A 588 12.06 -31.39 3.31
C LEU A 588 12.94 -30.31 3.96
N ARG A 589 13.65 -30.63 5.04
CA ARG A 589 14.62 -29.75 5.68
C ARG A 589 15.81 -29.45 4.76
N LEU A 590 16.50 -30.50 4.28
CA LEU A 590 17.67 -30.37 3.41
C LEU A 590 17.35 -29.64 2.09
N THR A 591 16.16 -29.87 1.52
CA THR A 591 15.71 -29.16 0.31
C THR A 591 15.41 -27.69 0.59
N SER A 592 14.92 -27.33 1.78
CA SER A 592 14.68 -25.94 2.18
C SER A 592 15.96 -25.14 2.45
N GLU A 593 17.06 -25.81 2.85
CA GLU A 593 18.34 -25.17 3.17
C GLU A 593 19.24 -24.88 1.96
N THR A 594 18.88 -25.40 0.78
CA THR A 594 19.67 -25.19 -0.44
C THR A 594 18.87 -24.47 -1.52
N THR A 595 19.55 -23.68 -2.35
CA THR A 595 18.98 -23.09 -3.57
C THR A 595 19.34 -23.89 -4.82
N LYS A 596 20.25 -24.86 -4.71
CA LYS A 596 20.75 -25.65 -5.85
C LYS A 596 19.72 -26.72 -6.24
N ARG A 597 19.09 -26.57 -7.40
CA ARG A 597 18.06 -27.48 -7.93
C ARG A 597 18.51 -28.95 -7.95
N LEU A 598 19.73 -29.23 -8.42
CA LEU A 598 20.27 -30.60 -8.48
C LEU A 598 20.41 -31.24 -7.10
N LYS A 599 20.90 -30.48 -6.11
CA LYS A 599 21.02 -31.00 -4.73
C LYS A 599 19.64 -31.34 -4.14
N LYS A 600 18.62 -30.53 -4.42
CA LYS A 600 17.24 -30.84 -4.00
C LYS A 600 16.74 -32.13 -4.64
N HIS A 601 17.02 -32.31 -5.92
CA HIS A 601 16.64 -33.50 -6.66
C HIS A 601 17.25 -34.76 -6.06
N THR A 602 18.57 -34.78 -5.84
CA THR A 602 19.29 -35.90 -5.20
C THR A 602 18.69 -36.28 -3.84
N VAL A 603 18.44 -35.28 -2.98
CA VAL A 603 17.86 -35.50 -1.65
C VAL A 603 16.47 -36.15 -1.75
N LEU A 604 15.61 -35.67 -2.65
CA LEU A 604 14.27 -36.22 -2.84
C LEU A 604 14.33 -37.64 -3.42
N VAL A 605 15.20 -37.90 -4.41
CA VAL A 605 15.40 -39.24 -4.98
C VAL A 605 15.80 -40.22 -3.89
N ASN A 606 16.80 -39.86 -3.08
CA ASN A 606 17.29 -40.73 -2.00
C ASN A 606 16.21 -40.96 -0.92
N ALA A 607 15.40 -39.95 -0.60
CA ALA A 607 14.28 -40.10 0.32
C ALA A 607 13.23 -41.09 -0.21
N PHE A 608 12.86 -40.99 -1.49
CA PHE A 608 11.91 -41.93 -2.11
C PHE A 608 12.49 -43.33 -2.26
N ARG A 609 13.81 -43.48 -2.50
CA ARG A 609 14.50 -44.78 -2.46
C ARG A 609 14.44 -45.41 -1.06
N CYS A 610 14.56 -44.61 0.01
CA CYS A 610 14.30 -45.09 1.37
C CYS A 610 12.85 -45.55 1.55
N GLY A 611 11.88 -44.82 0.99
CA GLY A 611 10.46 -45.21 1.01
C GLY A 611 10.20 -46.55 0.33
N LEU A 612 10.68 -46.71 -0.91
CA LEU A 612 10.59 -47.95 -1.70
C LEU A 612 11.29 -49.13 -1.02
N TRP A 613 12.42 -48.89 -0.37
CA TRP A 613 13.13 -49.90 0.41
C TRP A 613 12.32 -50.36 1.65
N ALA A 614 11.66 -49.41 2.33
CA ALA A 614 10.93 -49.67 3.56
C ALA A 614 9.57 -50.32 3.32
N SER A 615 8.88 -49.97 2.23
CA SER A 615 7.57 -50.51 1.86
C SER A 615 7.38 -50.61 0.35
N GLN A 616 6.90 -51.78 -0.09
CA GLN A 616 6.46 -52.03 -1.46
C GLN A 616 4.93 -51.90 -1.61
N ASP A 617 4.24 -51.55 -0.52
CA ASP A 617 2.82 -51.23 -0.58
C ASP A 617 2.63 -49.85 -1.25
N THR A 618 1.93 -49.87 -2.38
CA THR A 618 1.66 -48.67 -3.17
C THR A 618 0.82 -47.65 -2.39
N GLU A 619 -0.06 -48.07 -1.48
CA GLU A 619 -0.87 -47.13 -0.69
C GLU A 619 0.01 -46.29 0.24
N THR A 620 0.96 -46.94 0.94
CA THR A 620 1.93 -46.26 1.80
C THR A 620 2.82 -45.29 1.01
N LEU A 621 3.24 -45.65 -0.20
CA LEU A 621 4.04 -44.79 -1.08
C LEU A 621 3.24 -43.59 -1.62
N VAL A 622 1.95 -43.78 -1.93
CA VAL A 622 1.03 -42.68 -2.29
C VAL A 622 0.92 -41.67 -1.15
N LYS A 623 0.81 -42.13 0.09
CA LYS A 623 0.78 -41.25 1.27
C LYS A 623 2.08 -40.46 1.40
N MET A 624 3.23 -41.09 1.17
CA MET A 624 4.53 -40.41 1.19
C MET A 624 4.63 -39.32 0.12
N LEU A 625 4.31 -39.66 -1.13
CA LEU A 625 4.33 -38.71 -2.24
C LEU A 625 3.39 -37.54 -1.96
N SER A 626 2.16 -37.83 -1.53
CA SER A 626 1.15 -36.82 -1.20
C SER A 626 1.64 -35.82 -0.15
N LEU A 627 2.19 -36.30 0.97
CA LEU A 627 2.75 -35.43 2.00
C LEU A 627 3.95 -34.63 1.48
N ALA A 628 4.80 -35.20 0.62
CA ALA A 628 5.92 -34.47 0.01
C ALA A 628 5.45 -33.28 -0.84
N MET A 629 4.28 -33.38 -1.49
CA MET A 629 3.63 -32.28 -2.21
C MET A 629 2.78 -31.38 -1.32
N GLY A 630 2.65 -31.68 -0.03
CA GLY A 630 1.78 -30.94 0.90
C GLY A 630 0.29 -31.18 0.69
N ARG A 631 -0.08 -32.36 0.16
CA ARG A 631 -1.44 -32.79 -0.13
C ARG A 631 -1.87 -33.96 0.75
N ILE A 632 -3.18 -34.11 0.93
CA ILE A 632 -3.82 -35.20 1.68
C ILE A 632 -4.85 -35.98 0.85
N ALA A 633 -5.00 -35.60 -0.41
CA ALA A 633 -5.98 -36.10 -1.37
C ALA A 633 -5.60 -35.60 -2.77
N ASN A 634 -6.19 -36.17 -3.82
CA ASN A 634 -6.10 -35.60 -5.15
C ASN A 634 -6.91 -34.29 -5.22
N GLU A 635 -6.52 -33.35 -6.09
CA GLU A 635 -7.18 -32.03 -6.16
C GLU A 635 -8.65 -32.12 -6.58
N TYR A 636 -8.97 -33.09 -7.44
CA TYR A 636 -10.30 -33.29 -7.98
C TYR A 636 -11.28 -33.97 -7.01
N GLU A 637 -10.80 -34.45 -5.86
CA GLU A 637 -11.66 -35.06 -4.82
C GLU A 637 -12.31 -34.01 -3.91
N GLY A 638 -11.90 -32.73 -4.00
CA GLY A 638 -12.52 -31.65 -3.22
C GLY A 638 -12.24 -31.70 -1.71
N ILE A 639 -11.30 -32.53 -1.25
CA ILE A 639 -11.02 -32.71 0.18
C ILE A 639 -10.20 -31.54 0.74
N GLU A 640 -10.81 -30.79 1.66
CA GLU A 640 -10.16 -29.69 2.37
C GLU A 640 -9.90 -30.01 3.85
N LEU A 641 -8.66 -29.76 4.29
CA LEU A 641 -8.22 -30.02 5.67
C LEU A 641 -8.97 -29.13 6.67
N SER A 642 -9.41 -27.95 6.24
CA SER A 642 -10.19 -27.01 7.05
C SER A 642 -9.53 -26.65 8.39
N VAL A 643 -8.20 -26.48 8.38
CA VAL A 643 -7.39 -26.07 9.53
C VAL A 643 -6.80 -24.68 9.25
N GLY A 644 -7.33 -23.67 9.96
CA GLY A 644 -6.82 -22.30 9.91
C GLY A 644 -5.68 -22.05 10.91
N GLY A 645 -5.06 -20.87 10.81
CA GLY A 645 -3.96 -20.46 11.69
C GLY A 645 -4.33 -20.49 13.18
N SER A 646 -5.57 -20.13 13.54
CA SER A 646 -6.05 -20.14 14.93
C SER A 646 -6.04 -21.54 15.56
N ILE A 647 -6.55 -22.55 14.85
CA ILE A 647 -6.52 -23.96 15.30
C ILE A 647 -5.09 -24.43 15.55
N VAL A 648 -4.17 -24.11 14.63
CA VAL A 648 -2.75 -24.47 14.77
C VAL A 648 -2.14 -23.74 15.96
N SER A 649 -2.36 -22.43 16.08
CA SER A 649 -1.84 -21.61 17.17
C SER A 649 -2.32 -22.11 18.53
N ASP A 650 -3.60 -22.44 18.67
CA ASP A 650 -4.16 -23.00 19.90
C ASP A 650 -3.56 -24.36 20.23
N ALA A 651 -3.37 -25.22 19.23
CA ALA A 651 -2.75 -26.52 19.42
C ALA A 651 -1.27 -26.39 19.82
N VAL A 652 -0.52 -25.44 19.23
CA VAL A 652 0.87 -25.16 19.62
C VAL A 652 0.91 -24.64 21.05
N ARG A 653 0.11 -23.63 21.42
CA ARG A 653 0.02 -23.12 22.80
C ARG A 653 -0.28 -24.23 23.81
N LYS A 654 -1.25 -25.10 23.52
CA LYS A 654 -1.60 -26.24 24.38
C LYS A 654 -0.50 -27.32 24.44
N ALA A 655 0.28 -27.49 23.38
CA ALA A 655 1.40 -28.43 23.35
C ALA A 655 2.62 -27.88 24.10
N THR A 656 2.91 -26.58 23.94
CA THR A 656 4.15 -25.96 24.40
C THR A 656 4.01 -25.21 25.73
N GLY A 657 2.79 -24.89 26.16
CA GLY A 657 2.54 -24.01 27.31
C GLY A 657 2.89 -22.54 27.05
N THR A 658 3.17 -22.18 25.80
CA THR A 658 3.55 -20.81 25.39
C THR A 658 2.36 -19.88 25.40
N THR A 659 2.60 -18.60 25.70
CA THR A 659 1.57 -17.54 25.66
C THR A 659 1.33 -17.02 24.24
N SER A 660 0.17 -16.41 23.99
CA SER A 660 -0.12 -15.76 22.69
C SER A 660 0.89 -14.66 22.36
N ALA A 661 1.31 -13.87 23.36
CA ALA A 661 2.28 -12.80 23.21
C ALA A 661 3.66 -13.30 22.76
N GLU A 662 4.15 -14.40 23.34
CA GLU A 662 5.41 -15.03 22.94
C GLU A 662 5.33 -15.57 21.51
N MET A 663 4.21 -16.20 21.12
CA MET A 663 4.04 -16.68 19.76
C MET A 663 3.96 -15.55 18.74
N SER A 664 3.22 -14.47 19.04
CA SER A 664 3.14 -13.28 18.17
C SER A 664 4.53 -12.65 17.99
N LYS A 665 5.34 -12.58 19.06
CA LYS A 665 6.73 -12.13 18.98
C LYS A 665 7.58 -13.01 18.06
N LEU A 666 7.57 -14.33 18.26
CA LEU A 666 8.33 -15.25 17.42
C LEU A 666 7.85 -15.23 15.97
N TYR A 667 6.55 -15.07 15.73
CA TYR A 667 5.99 -14.98 14.38
C TYR A 667 6.45 -13.70 13.67
N LYS A 668 6.52 -12.57 14.38
CA LYS A 668 7.06 -11.31 13.83
C LYS A 668 8.54 -11.44 13.45
N GLU A 669 9.31 -12.23 14.21
CA GLU A 669 10.74 -12.47 13.94
C GLU A 669 10.96 -13.45 12.77
N THR A 670 10.12 -14.49 12.66
CA THR A 670 10.33 -15.62 11.73
C THR A 670 9.47 -15.54 10.46
N GLY A 671 8.27 -14.96 10.52
CA GLY A 671 7.27 -14.95 9.45
C GLY A 671 6.78 -16.35 9.03
N ASP A 672 6.89 -17.33 9.92
CA ASP A 672 6.54 -18.74 9.69
C ASP A 672 6.04 -19.44 10.96
N LEU A 673 4.79 -19.93 10.94
CA LEU A 673 4.22 -20.61 12.11
C LEU A 673 4.92 -21.96 12.38
N GLY A 674 5.53 -22.58 11.36
CA GLY A 674 6.35 -23.78 11.52
C GLY A 674 7.61 -23.53 12.34
N ASP A 675 8.33 -22.44 12.03
CA ASP A 675 9.50 -22.01 12.80
C ASP A 675 9.12 -21.63 14.24
N VAL A 676 8.01 -20.90 14.44
CA VAL A 676 7.47 -20.60 15.77
C VAL A 676 7.22 -21.88 16.57
N ALA A 677 6.47 -22.83 16.00
CA ALA A 677 6.14 -24.07 16.69
C ALA A 677 7.38 -24.90 17.04
N PHE A 678 8.36 -24.95 16.14
CA PHE A 678 9.65 -25.60 16.41
C PHE A 678 10.38 -24.94 17.58
N MET A 679 10.53 -23.60 17.55
CA MET A 679 11.21 -22.84 18.60
C MET A 679 10.52 -23.03 19.96
N CYS A 680 9.19 -22.83 20.02
CA CYS A 680 8.40 -23.02 21.24
C CYS A 680 8.58 -24.42 21.83
N LYS A 681 8.63 -25.44 20.98
CA LYS A 681 8.79 -26.82 21.43
C LYS A 681 10.20 -27.14 21.92
N THR A 682 11.23 -26.63 21.23
CA THR A 682 12.63 -26.83 21.65
C THR A 682 12.99 -26.14 22.97
N SER A 683 12.28 -25.08 23.33
CA SER A 683 12.47 -24.39 24.62
C SER A 683 11.91 -25.14 25.83
N GLN A 684 11.11 -26.20 25.63
CA GLN A 684 10.57 -27.00 26.74
C GLN A 684 11.61 -27.95 27.33
N ARG A 685 11.85 -27.86 28.65
CA ARG A 685 12.60 -28.90 29.38
C ARG A 685 11.70 -30.11 29.61
N THR A 686 11.94 -31.22 28.90
CA THR A 686 11.22 -32.48 29.11
C THR A 686 11.62 -33.12 30.44
N LEU A 687 10.68 -33.22 31.38
CA LEU A 687 10.89 -33.81 32.72
C LEU A 687 10.87 -35.35 32.75
N PHE A 688 10.61 -36.05 31.64
CA PHE A 688 10.47 -37.51 31.61
C PHE A 688 11.14 -38.15 30.38
N GLY A 689 11.97 -39.18 30.61
CA GLY A 689 12.73 -39.93 29.59
C GLY A 689 11.95 -40.94 28.74
N ARG A 690 10.62 -40.82 28.63
CA ARG A 690 9.81 -41.71 27.78
C ARG A 690 9.74 -41.15 26.36
N LYS A 691 10.48 -41.75 25.43
CA LYS A 691 10.43 -41.38 24.00
C LYS A 691 8.98 -41.57 23.48
N PRO A 692 8.38 -40.56 22.81
CA PRO A 692 7.09 -40.72 22.17
C PRO A 692 7.17 -41.79 21.07
N THR A 693 6.04 -42.44 20.79
CA THR A 693 5.93 -43.37 19.65
C THR A 693 6.29 -42.62 18.36
N PRO A 694 7.28 -43.09 17.57
CA PRO A 694 7.69 -42.41 16.35
C PRO A 694 6.54 -42.25 15.36
N LEU A 695 6.45 -41.09 14.72
CA LEU A 695 5.49 -40.84 13.65
C LEU A 695 5.89 -41.61 12.38
N THR A 696 4.90 -42.16 11.70
CA THR A 696 5.05 -42.74 10.37
C THR A 696 4.30 -41.89 9.36
N VAL A 697 4.72 -41.94 8.09
CA VAL A 697 4.03 -41.30 6.96
C VAL A 697 2.54 -41.65 6.97
N THR A 698 2.22 -42.93 7.12
CA THR A 698 0.83 -43.44 7.17
C THR A 698 0.05 -42.83 8.33
N THR A 699 0.63 -42.80 9.54
CA THR A 699 -0.06 -42.24 10.72
C THR A 699 -0.36 -40.75 10.54
N VAL A 700 0.60 -39.98 10.00
CA VAL A 700 0.42 -38.55 9.75
C VAL A 700 -0.66 -38.34 8.69
N PHE A 701 -0.53 -38.98 7.53
CA PHE A 701 -1.49 -38.84 6.43
C PHE A 701 -2.91 -39.21 6.86
N ASP A 702 -3.09 -40.39 7.47
CA ASP A 702 -4.41 -40.88 7.87
C ASP A 702 -5.05 -39.97 8.94
N THR A 703 -4.24 -39.37 9.82
CA THR A 703 -4.73 -38.42 10.82
C THR A 703 -5.14 -37.10 10.16
N LEU A 704 -4.36 -36.56 9.23
CA LEU A 704 -4.73 -35.37 8.47
C LEU A 704 -6.02 -35.60 7.65
N HIS A 705 -6.15 -36.78 7.04
CA HIS A 705 -7.36 -37.16 6.33
C HIS A 705 -8.57 -37.30 7.27
N LYS A 706 -8.40 -37.83 8.49
CA LYS A 706 -9.46 -37.82 9.52
C LYS A 706 -9.87 -36.40 9.91
N ILE A 707 -8.90 -35.48 10.09
CA ILE A 707 -9.18 -34.06 10.38
C ILE A 707 -10.06 -33.43 9.30
N SER A 708 -9.79 -33.72 8.02
CA SER A 708 -10.58 -33.18 6.90
C SER A 708 -12.05 -33.62 6.92
N LYS A 709 -12.37 -34.76 7.56
CA LYS A 709 -13.74 -35.28 7.69
C LYS A 709 -14.50 -34.74 8.89
N GLU A 710 -13.85 -34.00 9.79
CA GLU A 710 -14.51 -33.41 10.95
C GLU A 710 -15.44 -32.27 10.52
N SER A 711 -16.74 -32.35 10.82
CA SER A 711 -17.74 -31.33 10.49
C SER A 711 -18.75 -31.13 11.63
N GLY A 712 -19.62 -30.13 11.50
CA GLY A 712 -20.68 -29.81 12.47
C GLY A 712 -20.21 -29.14 13.76
N ALA A 713 -21.12 -29.03 14.73
CA ALA A 713 -20.88 -28.39 16.02
C ALA A 713 -19.70 -29.04 16.78
N GLY A 714 -18.84 -28.21 17.37
CA GLY A 714 -17.64 -28.67 18.09
C GLY A 714 -16.48 -29.17 17.21
N SER A 715 -16.59 -29.11 15.89
CA SER A 715 -15.53 -29.54 14.96
C SER A 715 -14.21 -28.77 15.16
N LYS A 716 -14.23 -27.46 15.43
CA LYS A 716 -13.03 -26.65 15.76
C LYS A 716 -12.22 -27.28 16.90
N LYS A 717 -12.88 -27.68 17.99
CA LYS A 717 -12.24 -28.33 19.14
C LYS A 717 -11.67 -29.69 18.77
N ARG A 718 -12.44 -30.56 18.10
CA ARG A 718 -11.97 -31.90 17.70
C ARG A 718 -10.77 -31.82 16.74
N ARG A 719 -10.80 -30.91 15.75
CA ARG A 719 -9.65 -30.63 14.87
C ARG A 719 -8.43 -30.18 15.67
N THR A 720 -8.61 -29.28 16.63
CA THR A 720 -7.53 -28.82 17.54
C THR A 720 -6.94 -29.98 18.34
N ASP A 721 -7.78 -30.88 18.87
CA ASP A 721 -7.34 -32.04 19.65
C ASP A 721 -6.54 -33.05 18.81
N TRP A 722 -6.95 -33.28 17.56
CA TRP A 722 -6.18 -34.10 16.61
C TRP A 722 -4.82 -33.49 16.28
N VAL A 723 -4.77 -32.18 16.01
CA VAL A 723 -3.50 -31.46 15.76
C VAL A 723 -2.60 -31.52 17.00
N LEU A 724 -3.16 -31.28 18.19
CA LEU A 724 -2.45 -31.38 19.46
C LEU A 724 -1.85 -32.78 19.69
N LYS A 725 -2.59 -33.83 19.32
CA LYS A 725 -2.10 -35.21 19.40
C LYS A 725 -0.86 -35.43 18.53
N LEU A 726 -0.88 -35.01 17.27
CA LEU A 726 0.28 -35.12 16.38
C LEU A 726 1.45 -34.26 16.90
N LEU A 727 1.17 -33.01 17.28
CA LEU A 727 2.18 -32.10 17.82
C LEU A 727 2.88 -32.66 19.06
N ARG A 728 2.17 -33.36 19.96
CA ARG A 728 2.80 -34.00 21.13
C ARG A 728 3.76 -35.14 20.76
N GLN A 729 3.53 -35.80 19.63
CA GLN A 729 4.35 -36.93 19.16
C GLN A 729 5.56 -36.49 18.35
N CYS A 730 5.51 -35.34 17.66
CA CYS A 730 6.62 -34.85 16.85
C CYS A 730 7.93 -34.76 17.63
N VAL A 731 9.05 -35.03 16.97
CA VAL A 731 10.38 -34.80 17.55
C VAL A 731 11.19 -33.89 16.62
N GLY A 732 11.84 -32.88 17.18
CA GLY A 732 12.68 -31.93 16.42
C GLY A 732 11.93 -31.32 15.23
N GLU A 733 12.54 -31.46 14.06
CA GLU A 733 12.11 -30.91 12.76
C GLU A 733 10.72 -31.36 12.31
N GLU A 734 10.23 -32.50 12.80
CA GLU A 734 8.87 -32.97 12.48
C GLU A 734 7.82 -31.93 12.87
N THR A 735 8.07 -31.17 13.94
CA THR A 735 7.16 -30.12 14.42
C THR A 735 7.00 -29.00 13.38
N ARG A 736 8.12 -28.53 12.83
CA ARG A 736 8.15 -27.45 11.82
C ARG A 736 7.36 -27.87 10.58
N PHE A 737 7.68 -29.05 10.05
CA PHE A 737 7.11 -29.51 8.79
C PHE A 737 5.68 -30.01 8.93
N LEU A 738 5.28 -30.58 10.08
CA LEU A 738 3.88 -30.87 10.36
C LEU A 738 3.05 -29.58 10.35
N VAL A 739 3.50 -28.53 11.04
CA VAL A 739 2.79 -27.24 11.05
C VAL A 739 2.72 -26.64 9.66
N ARG A 740 3.82 -26.67 8.90
CA ARG A 740 3.84 -26.23 7.49
C ARG A 740 2.88 -27.03 6.60
N MET A 741 2.70 -28.33 6.83
CA MET A 741 1.68 -29.15 6.15
C MET A 741 0.25 -28.72 6.54
N LEU A 742 -0.01 -28.47 7.83
CA LEU A 742 -1.33 -28.04 8.32
C LEU A 742 -1.77 -26.70 7.71
N ILE A 743 -0.85 -25.73 7.61
CA ILE A 743 -1.12 -24.42 6.97
C ILE A 743 -0.93 -24.44 5.44
N ARG A 744 -0.68 -25.61 4.84
CA ARG A 744 -0.48 -25.83 3.40
C ARG A 744 0.60 -24.94 2.77
N ASN A 745 1.69 -24.71 3.50
CA ASN A 745 2.82 -23.89 3.05
C ASN A 745 4.15 -24.53 3.44
N LEU A 746 4.59 -25.54 2.68
CA LEU A 746 5.80 -26.34 2.95
C LEU A 746 7.12 -25.57 2.85
N ARG A 747 7.20 -24.54 2.01
CA ARG A 747 8.38 -23.67 1.82
C ARG A 747 9.70 -24.40 1.51
N VAL A 748 9.64 -25.56 0.86
CA VAL A 748 10.84 -26.37 0.53
C VAL A 748 11.52 -25.96 -0.79
N GLY A 749 10.88 -25.10 -1.57
CA GLY A 749 11.41 -24.61 -2.84
C GLY A 749 11.70 -25.72 -3.86
N ALA A 750 10.91 -26.80 -3.82
CA ALA A 750 10.84 -27.84 -4.84
C ALA A 750 9.48 -27.73 -5.53
N SER A 751 9.47 -27.81 -6.86
CA SER A 751 8.22 -27.79 -7.64
C SER A 751 7.57 -29.17 -7.67
N GLU A 752 6.27 -29.24 -7.99
CA GLU A 752 5.57 -30.51 -8.22
C GLU A 752 6.32 -31.39 -9.24
N ALA A 753 6.75 -30.81 -10.36
CA ALA A 753 7.54 -31.51 -11.37
C ALA A 753 8.84 -32.11 -10.78
N SER A 754 9.54 -31.37 -9.91
CA SER A 754 10.76 -31.86 -9.26
C SER A 754 10.51 -33.03 -8.31
N ILE A 755 9.36 -33.05 -7.64
CA ILE A 755 8.97 -34.13 -6.73
C ILE A 755 8.55 -35.37 -7.52
N LEU A 756 7.77 -35.20 -8.59
CA LEU A 756 7.37 -36.27 -9.50
C LEU A 756 8.57 -36.91 -10.19
N ASP A 757 9.51 -36.08 -10.70
CA ASP A 757 10.75 -36.54 -11.32
C ASP A 757 11.59 -37.36 -10.34
N ALA A 758 11.73 -36.87 -9.10
CA ALA A 758 12.49 -37.58 -8.08
C ALA A 758 11.86 -38.94 -7.70
N PHE A 759 10.53 -39.02 -7.62
CA PHE A 759 9.83 -40.27 -7.37
C PHE A 759 9.95 -41.25 -8.55
N ALA A 760 9.82 -40.75 -9.79
CA ALA A 760 9.97 -41.54 -11.00
C ALA A 760 11.40 -42.09 -11.13
N GLU A 761 12.43 -41.26 -10.94
CA GLU A 761 13.82 -41.69 -10.92
C GLU A 761 14.07 -42.75 -9.83
N ALA A 762 13.57 -42.53 -8.60
CA ALA A 762 13.71 -43.49 -7.52
C ALA A 762 13.09 -44.85 -7.89
N SER A 763 11.91 -44.84 -8.51
CA SER A 763 11.19 -46.05 -8.93
C SER A 763 11.90 -46.79 -10.07
N LEU A 764 12.40 -46.06 -11.07
CA LEU A 764 13.15 -46.65 -12.19
C LEU A 764 14.46 -47.28 -11.70
N ARG A 765 15.18 -46.60 -10.80
CA ARG A 765 16.40 -47.14 -10.19
C ARG A 765 16.14 -48.38 -9.36
N ASP A 766 15.07 -48.42 -8.58
CA ASP A 766 14.68 -49.61 -7.79
C ASP A 766 14.44 -50.83 -8.70
N ARG A 767 13.90 -50.57 -9.90
CA ARG A 767 13.66 -51.57 -10.95
C ARG A 767 14.86 -51.86 -11.85
N SER A 768 15.99 -51.20 -11.62
CA SER A 768 17.17 -51.25 -12.50
C SER A 768 16.86 -50.88 -13.97
N GLU A 769 15.90 -49.98 -14.18
CA GLU A 769 15.55 -49.41 -15.49
C GLU A 769 16.37 -48.14 -15.76
N GLU A 770 16.55 -47.80 -17.04
CA GLU A 770 17.30 -46.61 -17.44
C GLU A 770 16.60 -45.31 -17.01
N VAL A 771 17.35 -44.43 -16.35
CA VAL A 771 16.91 -43.08 -16.01
C VAL A 771 17.41 -42.12 -17.07
N SER A 772 16.50 -41.58 -17.86
CA SER A 772 16.81 -40.57 -18.89
C SER A 772 15.88 -39.37 -18.77
N ALA A 773 16.30 -38.22 -19.31
CA ALA A 773 15.46 -37.03 -19.36
C ALA A 773 14.15 -37.26 -20.13
N GLU A 774 14.18 -38.16 -21.13
CA GLU A 774 13.00 -38.59 -21.89
C GLU A 774 12.04 -39.40 -21.02
N ALA A 775 12.53 -40.38 -20.27
CA ALA A 775 11.73 -41.20 -19.35
C ALA A 775 11.02 -40.32 -18.29
N LEU A 776 11.75 -39.37 -17.68
CA LEU A 776 11.17 -38.42 -16.73
C LEU A 776 10.14 -37.49 -17.42
N GLY A 777 10.41 -37.07 -18.66
CA GLY A 777 9.46 -36.29 -19.47
C GLY A 777 8.15 -37.02 -19.75
N ARG A 778 8.22 -38.31 -20.10
CA ARG A 778 7.06 -39.19 -20.30
C ARG A 778 6.30 -39.38 -19.00
N SER A 779 7.00 -39.56 -17.87
CA SER A 779 6.39 -39.67 -16.55
C SER A 779 5.55 -38.45 -16.19
N ARG A 780 6.10 -37.23 -16.35
CA ARG A 780 5.36 -35.98 -16.15
C ARG A 780 4.16 -35.86 -17.08
N THR A 781 4.33 -36.23 -18.34
CA THR A 781 3.25 -36.16 -19.35
C THR A 781 2.09 -37.07 -18.97
N ALA A 782 2.37 -38.33 -18.62
CA ALA A 782 1.35 -39.28 -18.17
C ALA A 782 0.61 -38.77 -16.93
N PHE A 783 1.34 -38.26 -15.92
CA PHE A 783 0.71 -37.65 -14.74
C PHE A 783 -0.17 -36.45 -15.09
N ASN A 784 0.30 -35.54 -15.96
CA ASN A 784 -0.48 -34.37 -16.33
C ASN A 784 -1.75 -34.71 -17.13
N CYS A 785 -1.79 -35.85 -17.83
CA CYS A 785 -2.99 -36.36 -18.51
C CYS A 785 -4.03 -36.95 -17.54
N ALA A 786 -3.58 -37.55 -16.44
CA ALA A 786 -4.44 -38.10 -15.40
C ALA A 786 -3.76 -37.91 -14.03
N PRO A 787 -3.88 -36.73 -13.40
CA PRO A 787 -3.16 -36.33 -12.19
C PRO A 787 -3.72 -37.00 -10.94
N ASP A 788 -3.55 -38.31 -10.89
CA ASP A 788 -3.95 -39.19 -9.80
C ASP A 788 -2.72 -39.89 -9.20
N MET A 789 -2.50 -39.67 -7.90
CA MET A 789 -1.31 -40.18 -7.22
C MET A 789 -1.27 -41.70 -7.15
N SER A 790 -2.43 -42.33 -6.99
CA SER A 790 -2.54 -43.78 -6.89
C SER A 790 -2.16 -44.46 -8.21
N ARG A 791 -2.65 -43.94 -9.34
CA ARG A 791 -2.25 -44.39 -10.69
C ARG A 791 -0.79 -44.12 -10.96
N PHE A 792 -0.28 -42.95 -10.59
CA PHE A 792 1.12 -42.59 -10.79
C PHE A 792 2.08 -43.54 -10.08
N VAL A 793 1.87 -43.73 -8.77
CA VAL A 793 2.72 -44.58 -7.94
C VAL A 793 2.58 -46.04 -8.37
N SER A 794 1.35 -46.55 -8.54
CA SER A 794 1.15 -47.95 -8.89
C SER A 794 1.69 -48.29 -10.28
N GLY A 795 1.52 -47.42 -11.27
CA GLY A 795 2.05 -47.62 -12.62
C GLY A 795 3.58 -47.69 -12.65
N LEU A 796 4.26 -46.73 -12.02
CA LEU A 796 5.72 -46.69 -11.95
C LEU A 796 6.30 -47.88 -11.18
N VAL A 797 5.78 -48.15 -9.99
CA VAL A 797 6.31 -49.24 -9.13
C VAL A 797 6.10 -50.60 -9.79
N ARG A 798 4.96 -50.83 -10.44
CA ARG A 798 4.63 -52.14 -11.04
C ARG A 798 5.27 -52.35 -12.42
N GLY A 799 5.35 -51.32 -13.25
CA GLY A 799 5.69 -51.47 -14.67
C GLY A 799 6.54 -50.35 -15.29
N GLY A 800 7.19 -49.52 -14.47
CA GLY A 800 8.04 -48.44 -14.98
C GLY A 800 7.25 -47.40 -15.80
N ILE A 801 7.90 -46.77 -16.78
CA ILE A 801 7.25 -45.76 -17.63
C ILE A 801 6.08 -46.32 -18.44
N ARG A 802 6.24 -47.54 -18.97
CA ARG A 802 5.18 -48.17 -19.76
C ARG A 802 3.95 -48.48 -18.89
N GLY A 803 4.17 -49.06 -17.71
CA GLY A 803 3.08 -49.30 -16.75
C GLY A 803 2.40 -48.02 -16.29
N LEU A 804 3.15 -46.92 -16.18
CA LEU A 804 2.59 -45.59 -15.90
C LEU A 804 1.70 -45.08 -17.03
N GLU A 805 2.12 -45.17 -18.29
CA GLU A 805 1.31 -44.74 -19.44
C GLU A 805 0.03 -45.56 -19.58
N GLU A 806 0.09 -46.86 -19.28
CA GLU A 806 -1.08 -47.75 -19.25
C GLU A 806 -2.04 -47.40 -18.09
N ALA A 807 -1.51 -47.00 -16.93
CA ALA A 807 -2.30 -46.63 -15.74
C ALA A 807 -2.92 -45.23 -15.82
N CYS A 808 -2.20 -44.26 -16.38
CA CYS A 808 -2.58 -42.85 -16.46
C CYS A 808 -3.22 -42.51 -17.82
N THR A 809 -4.27 -43.24 -18.16
CA THR A 809 -5.11 -42.96 -19.33
C THR A 809 -6.19 -41.93 -19.01
N MET A 810 -6.48 -41.06 -19.98
CA MET A 810 -7.52 -40.05 -19.83
C MET A 810 -8.88 -40.70 -19.58
N THR A 811 -9.48 -40.33 -18.46
CA THR A 811 -10.73 -40.91 -18.00
C THR A 811 -11.67 -39.76 -17.62
N PRO A 812 -12.88 -39.65 -18.20
CA PRO A 812 -13.90 -38.73 -17.70
C PRO A 812 -14.07 -38.87 -16.17
N GLY A 813 -14.08 -37.75 -15.45
CA GLY A 813 -14.04 -37.76 -13.99
C GLY A 813 -12.65 -37.61 -13.34
N ILE A 814 -11.56 -37.61 -14.13
CA ILE A 814 -10.21 -37.22 -13.69
C ILE A 814 -9.74 -36.09 -14.61
N PRO A 815 -9.51 -34.86 -14.11
CA PRO A 815 -9.20 -33.70 -14.94
C PRO A 815 -7.81 -33.78 -15.57
N VAL A 816 -7.70 -33.41 -16.84
CA VAL A 816 -6.41 -33.17 -17.51
C VAL A 816 -5.85 -31.83 -17.03
N ARG A 817 -4.56 -31.77 -16.68
CA ARG A 817 -3.91 -30.50 -16.32
C ARG A 817 -4.06 -29.50 -17.48
N PRO A 818 -4.59 -28.29 -17.24
CA PRO A 818 -4.84 -27.37 -18.35
C PRO A 818 -3.54 -26.89 -19.03
N MET A 819 -3.58 -26.70 -20.36
CA MET A 819 -2.50 -26.08 -21.11
C MET A 819 -2.41 -24.58 -20.77
N LEU A 820 -1.20 -24.04 -20.69
CA LEU A 820 -0.93 -22.67 -20.24
C LEU A 820 -0.33 -21.82 -21.36
N ALA A 821 -0.53 -20.50 -21.29
CA ALA A 821 0.00 -19.54 -22.25
C ALA A 821 1.15 -18.68 -21.70
N ASN A 822 2.09 -18.33 -22.57
CA ASN A 822 3.12 -17.33 -22.30
C ASN A 822 2.56 -15.92 -22.40
N VAL A 823 3.08 -15.02 -21.56
CA VAL A 823 2.75 -13.59 -21.63
C VAL A 823 3.42 -13.01 -22.87
N CYS A 824 2.72 -12.13 -23.58
CA CYS A 824 3.28 -11.30 -24.64
C CYS A 824 3.01 -9.83 -24.33
N HIS A 825 4.01 -8.97 -24.51
CA HIS A 825 3.98 -7.56 -24.10
C HIS A 825 3.61 -6.58 -25.22
N GLY A 826 3.28 -7.08 -26.41
CA GLY A 826 2.85 -6.23 -27.51
C GLY A 826 2.54 -7.01 -28.78
N VAL A 827 1.88 -6.34 -29.71
CA VAL A 827 1.55 -6.90 -31.04
C VAL A 827 2.81 -7.24 -31.84
N GLU A 828 3.89 -6.47 -31.71
CA GLU A 828 5.14 -6.76 -32.44
C GLU A 828 5.86 -8.00 -31.91
N GLU A 829 6.05 -8.11 -30.58
CA GLU A 829 6.62 -9.31 -29.95
C GLU A 829 5.79 -10.55 -30.29
N PHE A 830 4.47 -10.35 -30.39
CA PHE A 830 3.55 -11.39 -30.81
C PHE A 830 3.87 -11.89 -32.22
N MET A 831 3.99 -10.98 -33.19
CA MET A 831 4.28 -11.31 -34.58
C MET A 831 5.65 -12.00 -34.71
N ASP A 832 6.67 -11.49 -34.00
CA ASP A 832 8.01 -12.08 -33.99
C ASP A 832 8.01 -13.53 -33.47
N ALA A 833 7.19 -13.82 -32.45
CA ALA A 833 7.11 -15.16 -31.88
C ALA A 833 6.51 -16.21 -32.84
N PHE A 834 5.66 -15.77 -33.78
CA PHE A 834 4.92 -16.63 -34.73
C PHE A 834 5.47 -16.56 -36.16
N GLU A 835 6.42 -15.67 -36.44
CA GLU A 835 7.06 -15.52 -37.74
C GLU A 835 7.64 -16.85 -38.26
N GLY A 836 7.25 -17.22 -39.47
CA GLY A 836 7.69 -18.46 -40.11
C GLY A 836 7.15 -19.76 -39.48
N ARG A 837 6.22 -19.70 -38.53
CA ARG A 837 5.67 -20.87 -37.81
C ARG A 837 4.31 -21.37 -38.33
N GLY A 838 3.77 -20.73 -39.36
CA GLY A 838 2.50 -21.09 -39.98
C GLY A 838 1.33 -20.23 -39.51
N ALA A 839 0.12 -20.63 -39.91
CA ALA A 839 -1.11 -19.89 -39.61
C ALA A 839 -1.46 -19.96 -38.11
N PHE A 840 -2.16 -18.94 -37.63
CA PHE A 840 -2.58 -18.84 -36.24
C PHE A 840 -4.01 -18.31 -36.12
N THR A 841 -4.60 -18.47 -34.94
CA THR A 841 -5.87 -17.84 -34.58
C THR A 841 -5.65 -16.89 -33.43
N CYS A 842 -6.37 -15.78 -33.43
CA CYS A 842 -6.58 -14.95 -32.25
C CYS A 842 -8.02 -15.15 -31.77
N GLU A 843 -8.17 -15.49 -30.50
CA GLU A 843 -9.43 -15.72 -29.80
C GLU A 843 -9.61 -14.65 -28.73
N TYR A 844 -10.86 -14.27 -28.44
CA TYR A 844 -11.17 -13.40 -27.32
C TYR A 844 -10.74 -14.05 -26.02
N LYS A 845 -10.01 -13.29 -25.20
CA LYS A 845 -9.65 -13.70 -23.85
C LYS A 845 -10.75 -13.27 -22.88
N TYR A 846 -11.77 -14.10 -22.71
CA TYR A 846 -12.88 -13.88 -21.78
C TYR A 846 -12.39 -13.69 -20.32
N ASP A 847 -13.07 -12.81 -19.56
CA ASP A 847 -12.87 -12.57 -18.12
C ASP A 847 -13.87 -13.42 -17.31
N GLY A 848 -13.54 -14.69 -17.12
CA GLY A 848 -14.41 -15.65 -16.46
C GLY A 848 -13.67 -16.60 -15.53
N GLN A 849 -14.25 -17.78 -15.35
CA GLN A 849 -13.58 -18.90 -14.70
C GLN A 849 -13.32 -20.00 -15.74
N ARG A 850 -12.06 -20.33 -15.97
CA ARG A 850 -11.70 -21.51 -16.77
C ARG A 850 -12.25 -22.78 -16.13
N ILE A 851 -13.00 -23.54 -16.92
CA ILE A 851 -13.61 -24.82 -16.56
C ILE A 851 -13.24 -25.89 -17.57
N GLN A 852 -12.98 -27.09 -17.07
CA GLN A 852 -12.85 -28.30 -17.87
C GLN A 852 -14.08 -29.17 -17.61
N VAL A 853 -14.88 -29.40 -18.65
CA VAL A 853 -16.15 -30.12 -18.56
C VAL A 853 -15.94 -31.55 -19.04
N HIS A 854 -16.20 -32.51 -18.16
CA HIS A 854 -16.12 -33.94 -18.45
C HIS A 854 -17.53 -34.49 -18.50
N ALA A 855 -17.90 -35.14 -19.59
CA ALA A 855 -19.08 -35.99 -19.65
C ALA A 855 -18.65 -37.43 -19.92
N ASP A 856 -19.12 -38.36 -19.10
CA ASP A 856 -18.90 -39.78 -19.33
C ASP A 856 -19.99 -40.40 -20.23
N SER A 857 -19.81 -41.66 -20.60
CA SER A 857 -20.74 -42.40 -21.47
C SER A 857 -22.10 -42.71 -20.82
N GLN A 858 -22.25 -42.48 -19.52
CA GLN A 858 -23.51 -42.61 -18.79
C GLN A 858 -24.27 -41.29 -18.71
N GLY A 859 -23.65 -40.19 -19.16
CA GLY A 859 -24.21 -38.85 -19.11
C GLY A 859 -23.97 -38.12 -17.79
N GLU A 860 -23.11 -38.64 -16.91
CA GLU A 860 -22.65 -37.92 -15.72
C GLU A 860 -21.67 -36.83 -16.15
N LEU A 861 -21.90 -35.61 -15.66
CA LEU A 861 -21.08 -34.44 -15.99
C LEU A 861 -20.39 -33.91 -14.75
N ARG A 862 -19.08 -33.69 -14.86
CA ARG A 862 -18.24 -33.05 -13.83
C ARG A 862 -17.50 -31.86 -14.40
N ILE A 863 -17.30 -30.84 -13.56
CA ILE A 863 -16.71 -29.57 -13.94
C ILE A 863 -15.52 -29.31 -13.04
N TYR A 864 -14.34 -29.16 -13.64
CA TYR A 864 -13.11 -28.89 -12.92
C TYR A 864 -12.61 -27.48 -13.19
N SER A 865 -12.20 -26.77 -12.14
CA SER A 865 -11.53 -25.49 -12.27
C SER A 865 -10.14 -25.63 -12.89
N ARG A 866 -9.51 -24.49 -13.22
CA ARG A 866 -8.11 -24.40 -13.65
C ARG A 866 -7.11 -25.19 -12.79
N HIS A 867 -7.37 -25.31 -11.48
CA HIS A 867 -6.50 -26.02 -10.54
C HIS A 867 -7.01 -27.44 -10.27
N CYS A 868 -7.71 -28.03 -11.23
CA CYS A 868 -8.25 -29.40 -11.15
C CYS A 868 -9.22 -29.65 -9.98
N ARG A 869 -9.70 -28.60 -9.29
CA ARG A 869 -10.71 -28.74 -8.22
C ARG A 869 -12.09 -28.91 -8.81
N ASP A 870 -12.86 -29.86 -8.26
CA ASP A 870 -14.28 -30.00 -8.60
C ASP A 870 -15.05 -28.73 -8.23
N CYS A 871 -15.77 -28.18 -9.20
CA CYS A 871 -16.63 -27.03 -9.05
C CYS A 871 -18.03 -27.28 -9.66
N THR A 872 -18.40 -28.54 -9.81
CA THR A 872 -19.67 -28.98 -10.40
C THR A 872 -20.87 -28.38 -9.67
N SER A 873 -20.84 -28.34 -8.34
CA SER A 873 -21.91 -27.75 -7.52
C SER A 873 -22.07 -26.23 -7.69
N GLY A 874 -21.03 -25.52 -8.17
CA GLY A 874 -21.09 -24.07 -8.44
C GLY A 874 -21.80 -23.71 -9.75
N PHE A 875 -21.92 -24.67 -10.67
CA PHE A 875 -22.45 -24.47 -12.01
C PHE A 875 -23.44 -25.58 -12.44
N PRO A 876 -24.48 -25.89 -11.66
CA PRO A 876 -25.40 -27.00 -11.99
C PRO A 876 -26.14 -26.81 -13.32
N GLU A 877 -26.32 -25.57 -13.78
CA GLU A 877 -26.96 -25.29 -15.08
C GLU A 877 -26.11 -25.74 -16.27
N VAL A 878 -24.79 -25.84 -16.12
CA VAL A 878 -23.86 -26.20 -17.21
C VAL A 878 -24.16 -27.61 -17.72
N ALA A 879 -24.59 -28.53 -16.85
CA ALA A 879 -25.01 -29.86 -17.28
C ALA A 879 -26.18 -29.82 -18.28
N GLY A 880 -27.17 -28.94 -18.03
CA GLY A 880 -28.28 -28.72 -18.96
C GLY A 880 -27.84 -28.02 -20.24
N ILE A 881 -26.96 -27.03 -20.14
CA ILE A 881 -26.41 -26.32 -21.30
C ILE A 881 -25.65 -27.27 -22.23
N MET A 882 -24.76 -28.12 -21.70
CA MET A 882 -24.00 -29.07 -22.51
C MET A 882 -24.91 -30.11 -23.18
N ARG A 883 -25.92 -30.61 -22.45
CA ARG A 883 -26.90 -31.55 -23.01
C ARG A 883 -27.69 -30.95 -24.17
N ASP A 884 -28.12 -29.70 -24.04
CA ASP A 884 -28.81 -28.99 -25.12
C ASP A 884 -27.89 -28.76 -26.32
N ALA A 885 -26.61 -28.39 -26.08
CA ALA A 885 -25.63 -28.13 -27.14
C ALA A 885 -25.23 -29.41 -27.90
N GLN A 886 -25.37 -30.60 -27.29
CA GLN A 886 -25.13 -31.88 -27.94
C GLN A 886 -26.40 -32.60 -28.40
N LYS A 887 -27.58 -31.99 -28.26
CA LYS A 887 -28.86 -32.68 -28.43
C LYS A 887 -29.02 -33.33 -29.81
N GLU A 888 -28.50 -32.71 -30.85
CA GLU A 888 -28.56 -33.21 -32.24
C GLU A 888 -27.29 -34.00 -32.63
N LYS A 889 -26.41 -34.28 -31.67
CA LYS A 889 -25.11 -34.94 -31.86
C LYS A 889 -25.13 -36.32 -31.23
N ASN A 890 -24.42 -37.28 -31.84
CA ASN A 890 -24.36 -38.68 -31.39
C ASN A 890 -23.26 -38.96 -30.36
N GLY A 891 -22.76 -37.93 -29.66
CA GLY A 891 -21.67 -38.06 -28.70
C GLY A 891 -22.08 -38.78 -27.42
N LYS A 892 -21.22 -39.67 -26.95
CA LYS A 892 -21.36 -40.41 -25.69
C LYS A 892 -20.49 -39.82 -24.58
N SER A 893 -19.26 -39.40 -24.87
CA SER A 893 -18.37 -38.83 -23.85
C SER A 893 -17.47 -37.74 -24.42
N PHE A 894 -17.04 -36.79 -23.58
CA PHE A 894 -16.12 -35.74 -24.00
C PHE A 894 -15.37 -35.12 -22.82
N ILE A 895 -14.24 -34.49 -23.14
CA ILE A 895 -13.50 -33.59 -22.25
C ILE A 895 -13.30 -32.26 -22.99
N LEU A 896 -13.95 -31.22 -22.50
CA LEU A 896 -14.01 -29.89 -23.09
C LEU A 896 -13.24 -28.88 -22.22
N ASP A 897 -12.50 -27.97 -22.84
CA ASP A 897 -11.89 -26.82 -22.15
C ASP A 897 -12.60 -25.53 -22.56
N ALA A 898 -13.07 -24.78 -21.57
CA ALA A 898 -13.94 -23.64 -21.77
C ALA A 898 -13.77 -22.57 -20.69
N GLU A 899 -14.29 -21.38 -20.96
CA GLU A 899 -14.45 -20.31 -19.98
C GLU A 899 -15.94 -20.19 -19.62
N VAL A 900 -16.29 -20.20 -18.34
CA VAL A 900 -17.64 -19.82 -17.90
C VAL A 900 -17.65 -18.35 -17.48
N VAL A 901 -18.58 -17.58 -18.04
CA VAL A 901 -18.62 -16.13 -17.94
C VAL A 901 -20.02 -15.69 -17.48
N ALA A 902 -20.10 -14.67 -16.62
CA ALA A 902 -21.38 -14.08 -16.25
C ALA A 902 -21.95 -13.29 -17.43
N VAL A 903 -23.25 -13.42 -17.68
CA VAL A 903 -23.93 -12.75 -18.78
C VAL A 903 -25.28 -12.17 -18.33
N ASP A 904 -25.62 -11.01 -18.88
CA ASP A 904 -26.97 -10.47 -18.84
C ASP A 904 -27.70 -10.87 -20.13
N ARG A 905 -28.89 -11.46 -19.96
CA ARG A 905 -29.77 -11.91 -21.06
C ARG A 905 -31.02 -11.02 -21.20
N SER A 906 -31.05 -9.86 -20.54
CA SER A 906 -32.17 -8.93 -20.59
C SER A 906 -32.37 -8.29 -21.96
N SER A 907 -31.29 -8.17 -22.75
CA SER A 907 -31.29 -7.67 -24.13
C SER A 907 -31.29 -8.81 -25.17
N ASP A 908 -31.73 -8.51 -26.39
CA ASP A 908 -31.73 -9.45 -27.53
C ASP A 908 -30.33 -10.03 -27.83
N THR A 909 -29.28 -9.24 -27.60
CA THR A 909 -27.89 -9.69 -27.59
C THR A 909 -27.40 -9.84 -26.15
N PRO A 910 -27.02 -11.04 -25.70
CA PRO A 910 -26.50 -11.23 -24.34
C PRO A 910 -25.23 -10.41 -24.11
N LYS A 911 -25.21 -9.64 -23.02
CA LYS A 911 -24.07 -8.80 -22.63
C LYS A 911 -23.17 -9.56 -21.65
N ILE A 912 -21.86 -9.57 -21.88
CA ILE A 912 -20.87 -10.13 -20.95
C ILE A 912 -20.75 -9.22 -19.72
N LEU A 913 -20.70 -9.82 -18.54
CA LEU A 913 -20.53 -9.14 -17.26
C LEU A 913 -19.13 -9.41 -16.68
N PRO A 914 -18.56 -8.48 -15.89
CA PRO A 914 -17.24 -8.66 -15.29
C PRO A 914 -17.16 -9.88 -14.37
N PHE A 915 -15.95 -10.44 -14.20
CA PHE A 915 -15.70 -11.58 -13.31
C PHE A 915 -16.19 -11.36 -11.88
N GLN A 916 -16.17 -10.12 -11.37
CA GLN A 916 -16.68 -9.81 -10.03
C GLN A 916 -18.15 -10.24 -9.87
N THR A 917 -18.97 -10.07 -10.90
CA THR A 917 -20.35 -10.56 -10.92
C THR A 917 -20.39 -12.08 -10.79
N LEU A 918 -19.56 -12.79 -11.57
CA LEU A 918 -19.45 -14.25 -11.48
C LEU A 918 -19.02 -14.71 -10.09
N SER A 919 -18.11 -13.99 -9.45
CA SER A 919 -17.58 -14.31 -8.12
C SER A 919 -18.60 -14.16 -6.99
N THR A 920 -19.66 -13.38 -7.18
CA THR A 920 -20.77 -13.27 -6.20
C THR A 920 -21.64 -14.52 -6.13
N ARG A 921 -21.49 -15.46 -7.06
CA ARG A 921 -22.26 -16.71 -7.03
C ARG A 921 -21.87 -17.52 -5.80
N THR A 922 -22.85 -17.70 -4.91
CA THR A 922 -22.73 -18.51 -3.70
C THR A 922 -22.47 -19.97 -4.05
N ARG A 923 -21.49 -20.57 -3.37
CA ARG A 923 -21.21 -22.01 -3.48
C ARG A 923 -22.17 -22.77 -2.56
N LYS A 924 -23.07 -23.58 -3.13
CA LYS A 924 -23.75 -24.61 -2.31
C LYS A 924 -22.76 -25.70 -1.92
N ASN A 925 -22.69 -25.98 -0.63
CA ASN A 925 -22.08 -27.20 -0.11
C ASN A 925 -23.08 -28.37 -0.12
N GLU A 926 -22.62 -29.54 0.31
CA GLU A 926 -23.34 -30.82 0.37
C GLU A 926 -24.67 -30.78 1.18
N GLN A 927 -24.98 -29.67 1.85
CA GLN A 927 -26.17 -29.49 2.70
C GLN A 927 -27.34 -28.69 2.06
N GLY A 928 -27.24 -28.26 0.79
CA GLY A 928 -28.43 -27.96 -0.03
C GLY A 928 -29.05 -26.53 -0.04
N VAL A 929 -28.40 -25.47 0.48
CA VAL A 929 -29.00 -24.10 0.54
C VAL A 929 -28.59 -23.16 -0.62
N GLU A 930 -29.54 -22.35 -1.14
CA GLU A 930 -29.71 -21.71 -2.48
C GLU A 930 -28.56 -21.01 -3.25
N ILE A 931 -28.55 -21.29 -4.57
CA ILE A 931 -27.80 -20.58 -5.61
C ILE A 931 -28.58 -19.30 -5.86
N ASP A 932 -27.93 -18.15 -5.79
CA ASP A 932 -28.55 -16.91 -6.26
C ASP A 932 -28.75 -17.02 -7.78
N ALA A 933 -29.95 -17.42 -8.21
CA ALA A 933 -30.34 -17.60 -9.60
C ALA A 933 -30.30 -16.29 -10.42
N LYS A 934 -29.89 -15.17 -9.82
CA LYS A 934 -29.77 -13.87 -10.47
C LYS A 934 -28.62 -13.79 -11.49
N VAL A 935 -27.50 -14.46 -11.26
CA VAL A 935 -26.33 -14.35 -12.16
C VAL A 935 -26.39 -15.44 -13.23
N SER A 936 -26.86 -15.11 -14.43
CA SER A 936 -26.82 -16.03 -15.58
C SER A 936 -25.39 -16.24 -16.09
N VAL A 937 -25.08 -17.42 -16.63
CA VAL A 937 -23.75 -17.74 -17.18
C VAL A 937 -23.81 -18.25 -18.62
N CYS A 938 -22.75 -18.01 -19.38
CA CYS A 938 -22.51 -18.58 -20.71
C CYS A 938 -21.18 -19.35 -20.70
N VAL A 939 -21.14 -20.50 -21.39
CA VAL A 939 -19.94 -21.31 -21.55
C VAL A 939 -19.33 -21.03 -22.93
N PHE A 940 -18.11 -20.52 -22.96
CA PHE A 940 -17.35 -20.26 -24.18
C PHE A 940 -16.25 -21.31 -24.35
N ALA A 941 -16.49 -22.27 -25.24
CA ALA A 941 -15.58 -23.37 -25.53
C ALA A 941 -14.42 -22.93 -26.44
N PHE A 942 -13.19 -23.35 -26.11
CA PHE A 942 -12.00 -23.00 -26.90
C PHE A 942 -11.09 -24.19 -27.25
N ASP A 943 -11.30 -25.37 -26.65
CA ASP A 943 -10.57 -26.58 -27.04
C ASP A 943 -11.35 -27.85 -26.70
N LEU A 944 -11.09 -28.93 -27.44
CA LEU A 944 -11.64 -30.26 -27.22
C LEU A 944 -10.50 -31.24 -27.01
N ILE A 945 -10.42 -31.83 -25.80
CA ILE A 945 -9.28 -32.64 -25.38
C ILE A 945 -9.52 -34.13 -25.68
N ALA A 946 -10.76 -34.59 -25.56
CA ALA A 946 -11.16 -35.94 -25.95
C ALA A 946 -12.65 -35.99 -26.33
N TYR A 947 -13.00 -36.96 -27.17
CA TYR A 947 -14.37 -37.21 -27.62
C TYR A 947 -14.58 -38.70 -27.88
N ASP A 948 -15.64 -39.29 -27.34
CA ASP A 948 -16.00 -40.71 -27.46
C ASP A 948 -14.87 -41.69 -27.14
N GLY A 949 -14.05 -41.33 -26.15
CA GLY A 949 -12.89 -42.11 -25.71
C GLY A 949 -11.63 -41.91 -26.56
N GLU A 950 -11.69 -41.15 -27.66
CA GLU A 950 -10.54 -40.78 -28.48
C GLU A 950 -9.82 -39.56 -27.89
N PRO A 951 -8.54 -39.68 -27.45
CA PRO A 951 -7.74 -38.54 -27.02
C PRO A 951 -7.28 -37.70 -28.21
N LEU A 952 -7.46 -36.39 -28.15
CA LEU A 952 -7.13 -35.46 -29.25
C LEU A 952 -5.85 -34.66 -29.01
N LEU A 953 -5.13 -34.90 -27.91
CA LEU A 953 -3.98 -34.08 -27.50
C LEU A 953 -2.89 -33.99 -28.55
N GLN A 954 -2.64 -35.06 -29.29
CA GLN A 954 -1.60 -35.12 -30.33
C GLN A 954 -2.05 -34.52 -31.67
N GLU A 955 -3.33 -34.17 -31.81
CA GLU A 955 -3.83 -33.49 -33.00
C GLU A 955 -3.50 -31.99 -32.94
N THR A 956 -3.27 -31.38 -34.10
CA THR A 956 -3.11 -29.92 -34.25
C THR A 956 -4.35 -29.16 -33.79
N LEU A 957 -4.19 -27.94 -33.27
CA LEU A 957 -5.32 -27.11 -32.82
C LEU A 957 -6.41 -26.92 -33.89
N ARG A 958 -6.04 -26.78 -35.17
CA ARG A 958 -7.02 -26.67 -36.27
C ARG A 958 -8.01 -27.85 -36.28
N LYS A 959 -7.49 -29.08 -36.17
CA LYS A 959 -8.31 -30.29 -36.14
C LYS A 959 -9.17 -30.38 -34.87
N ARG A 960 -8.62 -30.01 -33.70
CA ARG A 960 -9.39 -30.00 -32.45
C ARG A 960 -10.53 -28.98 -32.48
N ARG A 961 -10.30 -27.77 -33.02
CA ARG A 961 -11.33 -26.73 -33.24
C ARG A 961 -12.40 -27.17 -34.24
N ALA A 962 -12.00 -27.79 -35.36
CA ALA A 962 -12.96 -28.32 -36.32
C ALA A 962 -13.86 -29.39 -35.69
N LYS A 963 -13.26 -30.34 -34.97
CA LYS A 963 -14.00 -31.38 -34.23
C LYS A 963 -14.93 -30.77 -33.16
N LEU A 964 -14.46 -29.76 -32.44
CA LEU A 964 -15.27 -29.02 -31.46
C LEU A 964 -16.51 -28.38 -32.08
N ALA A 965 -16.37 -27.74 -33.24
CA ALA A 965 -17.47 -27.13 -33.97
C ALA A 965 -18.47 -28.17 -34.51
N ASP A 966 -17.99 -29.35 -34.92
CA ASP A 966 -18.85 -30.41 -35.43
C ASP A 966 -19.73 -31.03 -34.33
N VAL A 967 -19.21 -31.11 -33.10
CA VAL A 967 -19.82 -31.89 -31.99
C VAL A 967 -20.62 -31.07 -30.99
N PHE A 968 -20.70 -29.75 -31.14
CA PHE A 968 -21.56 -28.89 -30.31
C PHE A 968 -22.22 -27.79 -31.14
N ASP A 969 -23.54 -27.62 -30.96
CA ASP A 969 -24.29 -26.53 -31.55
C ASP A 969 -24.27 -25.29 -30.64
N SER A 970 -24.17 -24.11 -31.24
CA SER A 970 -24.19 -22.84 -30.49
C SER A 970 -25.58 -22.55 -29.93
N LEU A 971 -25.63 -22.15 -28.65
CA LEU A 971 -26.84 -21.75 -27.94
C LEU A 971 -26.70 -20.29 -27.50
N PRO A 972 -27.37 -19.32 -28.16
CA PRO A 972 -27.23 -17.90 -27.85
C PRO A 972 -27.33 -17.59 -26.35
N GLY A 973 -26.30 -16.97 -25.79
CA GLY A 973 -26.22 -16.58 -24.37
C GLY A 973 -26.09 -17.71 -23.35
N ARG A 974 -25.93 -18.97 -23.80
CA ARG A 974 -25.77 -20.16 -22.95
C ARG A 974 -24.50 -20.93 -23.28
N PHE A 975 -24.24 -21.17 -24.56
CA PHE A 975 -23.06 -21.87 -25.06
C PHE A 975 -22.62 -21.31 -26.41
N GLY A 976 -21.32 -21.15 -26.61
CA GLY A 976 -20.75 -20.84 -27.90
C GLY A 976 -19.29 -21.21 -27.98
N LEU A 977 -18.74 -21.23 -29.19
CA LEU A 977 -17.29 -21.23 -29.37
C LEU A 977 -16.76 -19.83 -29.05
N VAL A 978 -15.49 -19.76 -28.65
CA VAL A 978 -14.83 -18.46 -28.49
C VAL A 978 -14.80 -17.69 -29.80
N SER A 979 -15.13 -16.39 -29.73
CA SER A 979 -14.99 -15.46 -30.85
C SER A 979 -13.54 -15.44 -31.28
N SER A 980 -13.30 -15.66 -32.57
CA SER A 980 -11.97 -15.84 -33.10
C SER A 980 -11.84 -15.36 -34.53
N GLN A 981 -10.61 -14.99 -34.89
CA GLN A 981 -10.21 -14.66 -36.26
C GLN A 981 -8.92 -15.43 -36.56
N ASP A 982 -8.92 -16.13 -37.69
CA ASP A 982 -7.75 -16.83 -38.20
C ASP A 982 -6.91 -15.86 -39.04
N PHE A 983 -5.59 -16.01 -38.95
CA PHE A 983 -4.57 -15.19 -39.58
C PHE A 983 -3.67 -16.11 -40.41
N ASP A 984 -3.27 -15.62 -41.58
CA ASP A 984 -2.29 -16.30 -42.43
C ASP A 984 -0.91 -16.32 -41.74
N PRO A 985 0.02 -17.20 -42.19
CA PRO A 985 1.38 -17.19 -41.68
C PRO A 985 2.00 -15.79 -41.77
N VAL A 986 2.65 -15.35 -40.68
CA VAL A 986 3.34 -14.06 -40.64
C VAL A 986 4.55 -14.12 -41.57
N GLY A 987 4.55 -13.27 -42.59
CA GLY A 987 5.64 -13.03 -43.54
C GLY A 987 5.92 -11.52 -43.68
N ALA A 988 7.05 -11.18 -44.29
CA ALA A 988 7.47 -9.78 -44.42
C ALA A 988 6.47 -8.93 -45.23
N GLU A 989 5.74 -9.56 -46.16
CA GLU A 989 4.80 -8.93 -47.07
C GLU A 989 3.40 -8.67 -46.50
N ASN A 990 2.98 -9.38 -45.45
CA ASN A 990 1.64 -9.25 -44.84
C ASN A 990 1.68 -8.74 -43.40
N ARG A 991 2.87 -8.61 -42.78
CA ARG A 991 3.04 -8.20 -41.38
C ARG A 991 2.23 -6.96 -40.99
N ASP A 992 2.35 -5.86 -41.73
CA ASP A 992 1.66 -4.60 -41.40
C ASP A 992 0.13 -4.77 -41.39
N ARG A 993 -0.40 -5.53 -42.38
CA ARG A 993 -1.83 -5.84 -42.47
C ARG A 993 -2.30 -6.69 -41.30
N GLU A 994 -1.54 -7.71 -40.91
CA GLU A 994 -1.90 -8.57 -39.79
C GLU A 994 -1.78 -7.83 -38.45
N VAL A 995 -0.82 -6.92 -38.30
CA VAL A 995 -0.68 -6.04 -37.13
C VAL A 995 -1.91 -5.15 -36.98
N GLU A 996 -2.37 -4.53 -38.07
CA GLU A 996 -3.57 -3.69 -38.08
C GLU A 996 -4.84 -4.51 -37.77
N ALA A 997 -4.97 -5.70 -38.37
CA ALA A 997 -6.11 -6.59 -38.14
C ALA A 997 -6.16 -7.10 -36.69
N MET A 998 -5.04 -7.54 -36.12
CA MET A 998 -4.97 -8.01 -34.73
C MET A 998 -5.19 -6.86 -33.73
N THR A 999 -4.70 -5.67 -34.05
CA THR A 999 -4.99 -4.45 -33.28
C THR A 999 -6.49 -4.14 -33.25
N THR A 1000 -7.14 -4.21 -34.42
CA THR A 1000 -8.59 -4.01 -34.54
C THR A 1000 -9.35 -5.07 -33.74
N LEU A 1001 -8.95 -6.34 -33.82
CA LEU A 1001 -9.56 -7.43 -33.06
C LEU A 1001 -9.38 -7.25 -31.54
N MET A 1002 -8.21 -6.75 -31.10
CA MET A 1002 -7.95 -6.43 -29.70
C MET A 1002 -8.93 -5.36 -29.21
N GLN A 1003 -9.17 -4.30 -29.99
CA GLN A 1003 -10.15 -3.27 -29.64
C GLN A 1003 -11.57 -3.83 -29.53
N GLN A 1004 -11.97 -4.69 -30.47
CA GLN A 1004 -13.28 -5.34 -30.43
C GLN A 1004 -13.44 -6.25 -29.20
N ALA A 1005 -12.40 -7.02 -28.84
CA ALA A 1005 -12.40 -7.87 -27.66
C ALA A 1005 -12.59 -7.04 -26.38
N LEU A 1006 -11.86 -5.93 -26.25
CA LEU A 1006 -11.99 -5.02 -25.10
C LEU A 1006 -13.39 -4.38 -25.02
N HIS A 1007 -13.96 -3.95 -26.16
CA HIS A 1007 -15.34 -3.44 -26.22
C HIS A 1007 -16.39 -4.51 -25.91
N ALA A 1008 -16.07 -5.79 -26.11
CA ALA A 1008 -16.91 -6.92 -25.72
C ALA A 1008 -16.67 -7.36 -24.26
N SER A 1009 -16.05 -6.52 -23.42
CA SER A 1009 -15.74 -6.79 -22.01
C SER A 1009 -14.85 -8.03 -21.79
N CYS A 1010 -13.94 -8.30 -22.74
CA CYS A 1010 -12.89 -9.33 -22.59
C CYS A 1010 -11.57 -8.71 -22.12
N GLU A 1011 -10.65 -9.50 -21.55
CA GLU A 1011 -9.36 -9.02 -21.04
C GLU A 1011 -8.32 -8.67 -22.13
N GLY A 1012 -8.56 -9.14 -23.36
CA GLY A 1012 -7.63 -9.04 -24.49
C GLY A 1012 -7.75 -10.23 -25.43
N LEU A 1013 -6.62 -10.71 -25.95
CA LEU A 1013 -6.55 -11.82 -26.90
C LEU A 1013 -5.73 -13.00 -26.38
N MET A 1014 -6.18 -14.20 -26.70
CA MET A 1014 -5.38 -15.42 -26.70
C MET A 1014 -5.03 -15.70 -28.14
N ALA A 1015 -3.78 -15.99 -28.46
CA ALA A 1015 -3.48 -16.44 -29.80
C ALA A 1015 -2.68 -17.72 -29.83
N LYS A 1016 -2.95 -18.50 -30.85
CA LYS A 1016 -2.61 -19.91 -30.89
C LYS A 1016 -2.22 -20.33 -32.30
N LEU A 1017 -1.06 -20.94 -32.46
CA LEU A 1017 -0.69 -21.55 -33.75
C LEU A 1017 -1.67 -22.68 -34.10
N LEU A 1018 -2.04 -22.78 -35.37
CA LEU A 1018 -3.05 -23.72 -35.85
C LEU A 1018 -2.44 -25.02 -36.37
N ASP A 1019 -1.39 -24.90 -37.17
CA ASP A 1019 -0.83 -25.98 -37.98
C ASP A 1019 0.63 -26.31 -37.66
N ASP A 1020 1.27 -25.56 -36.75
CA ASP A 1020 2.62 -25.85 -36.26
C ASP A 1020 2.67 -27.28 -35.69
N PRO A 1021 3.72 -28.08 -35.94
CA PRO A 1021 3.83 -29.43 -35.38
C PRO A 1021 3.73 -29.49 -33.85
N GLY A 1022 4.09 -28.39 -33.17
CA GLY A 1022 3.95 -28.18 -31.74
C GLY A 1022 2.59 -27.63 -31.30
N ALA A 1023 1.63 -27.37 -32.20
CA ALA A 1023 0.25 -26.93 -31.91
C ALA A 1023 -0.64 -28.04 -31.32
N THR A 1024 -0.03 -29.03 -30.68
CA THR A 1024 -0.68 -30.07 -29.88
C THR A 1024 -1.17 -29.50 -28.55
N TYR A 1025 -2.09 -30.21 -27.87
CA TYR A 1025 -2.49 -29.85 -26.52
C TYR A 1025 -1.47 -30.43 -25.54
N GLN A 1026 -0.75 -29.57 -24.80
CA GLN A 1026 0.32 -29.96 -23.89
C GLN A 1026 -0.06 -29.67 -22.44
N PRO A 1027 -0.56 -30.68 -21.69
CA PRO A 1027 -1.02 -30.50 -20.32
C PRO A 1027 0.06 -29.92 -19.40
N ASN A 1028 -0.30 -28.92 -18.58
CA ASN A 1028 0.59 -28.25 -17.63
C ASN A 1028 1.85 -27.59 -18.24
N TYR A 1029 1.86 -27.35 -19.55
CA TYR A 1029 3.00 -26.75 -20.23
C TYR A 1029 2.70 -25.32 -20.67
N ARG A 1030 3.70 -24.44 -20.54
CA ARG A 1030 3.69 -23.09 -21.12
C ARG A 1030 4.51 -23.11 -22.39
N SER A 1031 3.83 -23.17 -23.53
CA SER A 1031 4.48 -23.18 -24.83
C SER A 1031 4.55 -21.78 -25.43
N SER A 1032 5.44 -21.61 -26.40
CA SER A 1032 5.41 -20.48 -27.33
C SER A 1032 4.32 -20.62 -28.39
N VAL A 1033 3.49 -21.68 -28.37
CA VAL A 1033 2.39 -21.84 -29.33
C VAL A 1033 1.11 -21.17 -28.87
N TRP A 1034 0.96 -20.91 -27.57
CA TRP A 1034 -0.14 -20.13 -26.99
C TRP A 1034 0.42 -18.89 -26.30
N LEU A 1035 0.04 -17.72 -26.80
CA LEU A 1035 0.42 -16.43 -26.23
C LEU A 1035 -0.84 -15.71 -25.74
N LYS A 1036 -0.72 -14.96 -24.65
CA LYS A 1036 -1.78 -14.08 -24.16
C LYS A 1036 -1.33 -12.63 -24.24
N LEU A 1037 -2.11 -11.82 -24.94
CA LEU A 1037 -1.92 -10.40 -25.10
C LEU A 1037 -3.02 -9.70 -24.31
N LYS A 1038 -2.62 -9.02 -23.24
CA LYS A 1038 -3.54 -8.29 -22.37
C LYS A 1038 -3.31 -6.79 -22.48
N GLN A 1039 -4.35 -6.05 -22.18
CA GLN A 1039 -4.31 -4.60 -22.22
C GLN A 1039 -3.22 -4.00 -21.32
N ASP A 1040 -3.07 -4.53 -20.10
CA ASP A 1040 -2.12 -4.02 -19.10
C ASP A 1040 -0.65 -4.18 -19.52
N TYR A 1041 -0.35 -5.04 -20.50
CA TYR A 1041 1.02 -5.27 -20.98
C TYR A 1041 1.42 -4.33 -22.13
N ILE A 1042 0.45 -3.87 -22.94
CA ILE A 1042 0.71 -3.00 -24.10
C ILE A 1042 1.07 -1.57 -23.64
N LEU A 1043 0.49 -1.11 -22.53
CA LEU A 1043 0.71 0.22 -21.98
C LEU A 1043 2.13 0.44 -21.43
N ASP A 1044 2.88 -0.63 -21.14
CA ASP A 1044 4.28 -0.54 -20.67
C ASP A 1044 5.25 -0.05 -21.76
N GLN A 1045 4.85 -0.06 -23.03
CA GLN A 1045 5.71 0.35 -24.16
C GLN A 1045 5.44 1.77 -24.69
N GLY A 1046 4.63 2.57 -23.99
CA GLY A 1046 4.37 3.97 -24.39
C GLY A 1046 3.52 4.11 -25.66
N VAL A 1047 2.77 3.08 -26.04
CA VAL A 1047 1.83 3.11 -27.17
C VAL A 1047 0.66 4.02 -26.81
N SER A 1048 0.31 4.94 -27.71
CA SER A 1048 -0.62 6.05 -27.47
C SER A 1048 -2.03 5.63 -27.07
N ASP A 1049 -2.64 6.47 -26.23
CA ASP A 1049 -4.04 6.50 -25.76
C ASP A 1049 -5.12 6.18 -26.82
N GLN A 1050 -4.82 6.39 -28.11
CA GLN A 1050 -5.78 6.19 -29.20
C GLN A 1050 -6.11 4.73 -29.50
N LEU A 1051 -5.30 3.75 -29.07
CA LEU A 1051 -5.51 2.34 -29.42
C LEU A 1051 -6.29 1.53 -28.36
N VAL A 1052 -6.34 1.98 -27.11
CA VAL A 1052 -6.47 1.09 -25.94
C VAL A 1052 -7.63 1.50 -25.01
N GLY A 1053 -8.85 1.21 -25.44
CA GLY A 1053 -10.08 1.65 -24.79
C GLY A 1053 -10.66 0.76 -23.69
N GLY A 1054 -9.92 0.00 -22.86
CA GLY A 1054 -10.55 -1.05 -22.01
C GLY A 1054 -10.20 -1.17 -20.51
N GLY A 1055 -9.40 -0.29 -19.91
CA GLY A 1055 -8.74 -0.57 -18.62
C GLY A 1055 -8.11 0.67 -18.00
N LEU A 1056 -7.48 0.56 -16.81
CA LEU A 1056 -6.82 1.68 -16.14
C LEU A 1056 -5.55 2.10 -16.92
N ALA A 1057 -5.75 2.92 -17.96
CA ALA A 1057 -4.66 3.44 -18.79
C ALA A 1057 -3.71 4.33 -17.95
N ASP A 1058 -4.29 5.05 -16.99
CA ASP A 1058 -3.60 6.01 -16.14
C ASP A 1058 -3.03 5.36 -14.87
N THR A 1059 -1.83 5.79 -14.47
CA THR A 1059 -1.27 5.42 -13.16
C THR A 1059 -1.85 6.28 -12.03
N LEU A 1060 -1.82 5.74 -10.82
CA LEU A 1060 -2.30 6.40 -9.61
C LEU A 1060 -1.10 6.82 -8.77
N ASP A 1061 -1.08 8.06 -8.34
CA ASP A 1061 -0.12 8.54 -7.33
C ASP A 1061 -0.74 8.37 -5.94
N LEU A 1062 -0.24 7.43 -5.14
CA LEU A 1062 -0.79 7.05 -3.83
C LEU A 1062 0.26 7.15 -2.71
N VAL A 1063 -0.20 7.41 -1.48
CA VAL A 1063 0.66 7.64 -0.31
C VAL A 1063 0.74 6.38 0.56
N PRO A 1064 1.94 5.87 0.90
CA PRO A 1064 2.06 4.81 1.90
C PRO A 1064 1.70 5.33 3.30
N ILE A 1065 0.72 4.71 3.94
CA ILE A 1065 0.21 5.09 5.27
C ILE A 1065 0.39 4.00 6.33
N GLY A 1066 0.86 2.81 5.96
CA GLY A 1066 1.19 1.74 6.90
C GLY A 1066 1.65 0.46 6.20
N ALA A 1067 2.04 -0.55 6.98
CA ALA A 1067 2.40 -1.87 6.45
C ALA A 1067 2.25 -3.00 7.47
N TRP A 1068 2.29 -4.24 6.97
CA TRP A 1068 2.35 -5.46 7.77
C TRP A 1068 3.76 -6.06 7.73
N HIS A 1069 4.11 -6.84 8.76
CA HIS A 1069 5.31 -7.69 8.68
C HIS A 1069 5.14 -8.68 7.53
N GLY A 1070 6.17 -8.79 6.69
CA GLY A 1070 6.17 -9.76 5.61
C GLY A 1070 6.19 -11.20 6.13
N ASN A 1071 5.85 -12.13 5.25
CA ASN A 1071 5.86 -13.56 5.54
C ASN A 1071 6.90 -14.28 4.68
N GLY A 1072 7.46 -15.38 5.19
CA GLY A 1072 8.44 -16.20 4.47
C GLY A 1072 9.67 -15.43 4.04
N ARG A 1073 10.00 -15.43 2.73
CA ARG A 1073 11.19 -14.71 2.23
C ARG A 1073 11.19 -13.22 2.58
N LYS A 1074 9.99 -12.64 2.77
CA LYS A 1074 9.80 -11.23 3.10
C LYS A 1074 9.70 -10.97 4.60
N ALA A 1075 9.90 -11.96 5.47
CA ALA A 1075 9.78 -11.81 6.93
C ALA A 1075 10.60 -10.65 7.50
N LYS A 1076 11.74 -10.36 6.87
CA LYS A 1076 12.63 -9.27 7.27
C LYS A 1076 12.14 -7.88 6.83
N TRP A 1077 11.09 -7.77 6.02
CA TRP A 1077 10.66 -6.53 5.38
C TRP A 1077 9.19 -6.21 5.62
N TRP A 1078 8.83 -4.94 5.49
CA TRP A 1078 7.44 -4.50 5.41
C TRP A 1078 6.80 -4.99 4.10
N SER A 1079 5.71 -5.76 4.18
CA SER A 1079 4.92 -6.23 3.04
C SER A 1079 3.64 -6.95 3.51
N PRO A 1080 2.44 -6.63 3.00
CA PRO A 1080 2.14 -5.54 2.07
C PRO A 1080 2.25 -4.14 2.70
N PHE A 1081 2.29 -3.11 1.85
CA PHE A 1081 2.09 -1.70 2.24
C PHE A 1081 0.62 -1.30 1.99
N LEU A 1082 0.05 -0.53 2.91
CA LEU A 1082 -1.26 0.11 2.78
C LEU A 1082 -1.09 1.49 2.13
N LEU A 1083 -1.80 1.73 1.03
CA LEU A 1083 -1.72 2.98 0.27
C LEU A 1083 -3.04 3.76 0.34
N ALA A 1084 -2.93 5.09 0.31
CA ALA A 1084 -4.05 6.01 0.41
C ALA A 1084 -4.03 7.09 -0.68
N CYS A 1085 -5.21 7.62 -0.98
CA CYS A 1085 -5.42 8.83 -1.78
C CYS A 1085 -5.63 10.03 -0.83
N TRP A 1086 -5.40 11.25 -1.30
CA TRP A 1086 -5.63 12.46 -0.50
C TRP A 1086 -7.03 13.01 -0.75
N ASP A 1087 -7.86 13.08 0.30
CA ASP A 1087 -9.15 13.77 0.29
C ASP A 1087 -8.93 15.23 0.72
N PRO A 1088 -8.89 16.18 -0.24
CA PRO A 1088 -8.60 17.56 0.08
C PRO A 1088 -9.72 18.20 0.91
N GLU A 1089 -10.98 17.73 0.81
CA GLU A 1089 -12.12 18.37 1.47
C GLU A 1089 -12.13 18.09 2.98
N GLU A 1090 -11.96 16.83 3.35
CA GLU A 1090 -11.86 16.43 4.76
C GLU A 1090 -10.45 16.59 5.33
N GLU A 1091 -9.47 16.84 4.46
CA GLU A 1091 -8.04 16.88 4.77
C GLU A 1091 -7.58 15.55 5.40
N VAL A 1092 -7.91 14.41 4.78
CA VAL A 1092 -7.55 13.07 5.26
C VAL A 1092 -7.02 12.17 4.15
N PHE A 1093 -6.18 11.20 4.49
CA PHE A 1093 -5.73 10.13 3.61
C PHE A 1093 -6.72 8.97 3.67
N ARG A 1094 -7.41 8.68 2.56
CA ARG A 1094 -8.39 7.58 2.45
C ARG A 1094 -7.71 6.34 1.88
N ALA A 1095 -7.75 5.22 2.61
CA ALA A 1095 -7.17 3.96 2.17
C ALA A 1095 -7.80 3.45 0.87
N VAL A 1096 -6.94 3.07 -0.08
CA VAL A 1096 -7.31 2.56 -1.41
C VAL A 1096 -7.03 1.06 -1.52
N CYS A 1097 -5.78 0.64 -1.35
CA CYS A 1097 -5.37 -0.74 -1.62
C CYS A 1097 -4.12 -1.16 -0.84
N LYS A 1098 -3.88 -2.48 -0.80
CA LYS A 1098 -2.62 -3.08 -0.34
C LYS A 1098 -1.74 -3.39 -1.55
N VAL A 1099 -0.45 -3.04 -1.50
CA VAL A 1099 0.53 -3.38 -2.54
C VAL A 1099 1.61 -4.31 -1.99
N MET A 1100 1.95 -5.36 -2.74
CA MET A 1100 2.97 -6.35 -2.36
C MET A 1100 3.91 -6.75 -3.51
N SER A 1101 3.80 -6.09 -4.66
CA SER A 1101 4.51 -6.46 -5.89
C SER A 1101 5.01 -5.21 -6.64
N GLY A 1102 5.98 -5.39 -7.52
CA GLY A 1102 6.71 -4.29 -8.19
C GLY A 1102 8.02 -3.89 -7.49
N PHE A 1103 8.32 -4.49 -6.34
CA PHE A 1103 9.49 -4.16 -5.54
C PHE A 1103 10.68 -5.08 -5.83
N THR A 1104 11.89 -4.49 -5.87
CA THR A 1104 13.15 -5.25 -5.78
C THR A 1104 13.50 -5.51 -4.31
N ASP A 1105 14.33 -6.51 -4.03
CA ASP A 1105 14.78 -6.79 -2.66
C ASP A 1105 15.54 -5.58 -2.06
N ALA A 1106 16.36 -4.88 -2.87
CA ALA A 1106 17.02 -3.64 -2.47
C ALA A 1106 16.04 -2.51 -2.13
N PHE A 1107 14.91 -2.43 -2.83
CA PHE A 1107 13.85 -1.47 -2.49
C PHE A 1107 13.24 -1.78 -1.13
N TYR A 1108 12.92 -3.04 -0.85
CA TYR A 1108 12.41 -3.45 0.47
C TYR A 1108 13.36 -3.08 1.61
N GLU A 1109 14.66 -3.33 1.44
CA GLU A 1109 15.70 -2.93 2.41
C GLU A 1109 15.69 -1.42 2.64
N SER A 1110 15.68 -0.63 1.56
CA SER A 1110 15.64 0.84 1.65
C SER A 1110 14.39 1.37 2.37
N GLN A 1111 13.21 0.75 2.17
CA GLN A 1111 11.98 1.17 2.83
C GLN A 1111 11.98 0.78 4.30
N ASN A 1112 12.53 -0.38 4.64
CA ASN A 1112 12.75 -0.77 6.02
C ASN A 1112 13.65 0.25 6.74
N GLU A 1113 14.78 0.63 6.15
CA GLU A 1113 15.67 1.65 6.71
C GLU A 1113 14.99 3.02 6.80
N PHE A 1114 14.27 3.43 5.76
CA PHE A 1114 13.55 4.70 5.72
C PHE A 1114 12.52 4.80 6.84
N TYR A 1115 11.66 3.79 7.00
CA TYR A 1115 10.61 3.79 8.03
C TYR A 1115 11.13 3.40 9.43
N ALA A 1116 12.25 2.68 9.55
CA ALA A 1116 12.90 2.38 10.83
C ALA A 1116 13.75 3.54 11.36
N GLY A 1117 14.50 4.25 10.49
CA GLY A 1117 15.45 5.30 10.85
C GLY A 1117 14.83 6.69 11.07
N SER A 1118 13.61 6.92 10.59
CA SER A 1118 12.89 8.20 10.72
C SER A 1118 12.23 8.42 12.09
N GLY A 1119 12.13 7.38 12.92
CA GLY A 1119 11.34 7.43 14.16
C GLY A 1119 9.82 7.55 13.91
N VAL A 1120 9.30 6.99 12.81
CA VAL A 1120 7.87 7.11 12.47
C VAL A 1120 7.16 5.81 12.02
N PRO A 1121 7.31 4.68 12.73
CA PRO A 1121 6.13 3.94 13.12
C PRO A 1121 5.39 4.80 14.15
N LEU A 1122 4.20 5.30 13.80
CA LEU A 1122 3.31 6.02 14.74
C LEU A 1122 2.72 5.05 15.79
N GLY A 1123 3.35 3.91 16.04
CA GLY A 1123 2.85 2.80 16.86
C GLY A 1123 3.04 1.44 16.22
N THR A 1124 3.26 0.43 17.07
CA THR A 1124 2.94 -0.97 16.80
C THR A 1124 1.64 -1.29 17.52
N ASN A 1125 0.64 -1.84 16.84
CA ASN A 1125 -0.55 -2.35 17.52
C ASN A 1125 -0.13 -3.52 18.44
N VAL A 1126 -0.34 -3.39 19.76
CA VAL A 1126 -0.44 -4.57 20.63
C VAL A 1126 -1.86 -5.08 20.45
N GLU A 1127 -1.97 -6.35 20.05
CA GLU A 1127 -3.20 -7.02 19.67
C GLU A 1127 -4.26 -6.91 20.78
N HIS A 1128 -5.48 -6.52 20.40
CA HIS A 1128 -6.70 -6.92 21.10
C HIS A 1128 -7.15 -8.22 20.43
N ASP A 1129 -7.43 -9.23 21.25
CA ASP A 1129 -7.96 -10.52 20.84
C ASP A 1129 -9.23 -10.33 20.00
N ASP A 1130 -9.21 -10.84 18.78
CA ASP A 1130 -10.37 -11.01 17.92
C ASP A 1130 -10.97 -12.38 18.22
N ASP A 1131 -11.58 -12.50 19.40
CA ASP A 1131 -12.45 -13.61 19.77
C ASP A 1131 -13.74 -12.98 20.31
N GLY A 1132 -14.79 -12.96 19.48
CA GLY A 1132 -16.14 -12.73 19.97
C GLY A 1132 -16.57 -13.91 20.84
N ASP A 1133 -16.94 -13.63 22.08
CA ASP A 1133 -18.15 -14.13 22.76
C ASP A 1133 -18.24 -13.46 24.15
N GLU A 1134 -19.47 -13.15 24.56
CA GLU A 1134 -19.85 -12.36 25.75
C GLU A 1134 -19.64 -13.06 27.10
N GLU A 1135 -19.78 -12.23 28.15
CA GLU A 1135 -20.02 -12.54 29.58
C GLU A 1135 -18.81 -12.92 30.47
N HIS A 1136 -18.41 -11.99 31.34
CA HIS A 1136 -18.39 -12.18 32.80
C HIS A 1136 -18.20 -10.83 33.52
N GLU A 1137 -19.22 -10.43 34.29
CA GLU A 1137 -19.11 -9.45 35.39
C GLU A 1137 -18.37 -10.08 36.58
N ASP A 1138 -17.40 -9.36 37.16
CA ASP A 1138 -17.30 -9.05 38.60
C ASP A 1138 -15.94 -8.37 38.94
N GLY A 1139 -15.97 -7.47 39.94
CA GLY A 1139 -14.88 -6.57 40.39
C GLY A 1139 -13.56 -7.25 40.78
N ASP A 1140 -12.42 -6.56 40.86
CA ASP A 1140 -12.13 -5.40 41.72
C ASP A 1140 -10.98 -4.54 41.17
N GLY A 1141 -10.96 -3.27 41.56
CA GLY A 1141 -9.95 -2.28 41.14
C GLY A 1141 -8.60 -2.42 41.83
N ASP A 1142 -7.53 -2.29 41.05
CA ASP A 1142 -6.46 -1.29 41.22
C ASP A 1142 -5.40 -1.52 40.12
N GLY A 1143 -4.97 -0.46 39.44
CA GLY A 1143 -3.87 -0.53 38.46
C GLY A 1143 -4.14 0.14 37.12
N VAL A 1144 -4.43 1.45 37.13
CA VAL A 1144 -4.30 2.29 35.92
C VAL A 1144 -2.81 2.57 35.72
N GLU A 1145 -2.06 1.59 35.19
CA GLU A 1145 -0.79 1.86 34.51
C GLU A 1145 -1.05 1.96 33.00
N ALA A 1146 -0.58 3.07 32.43
CA ALA A 1146 -0.96 3.60 31.13
C ALA A 1146 -0.67 2.64 29.95
N ARG A 1147 -1.74 2.02 29.44
CA ARG A 1147 -1.83 1.50 28.07
C ARG A 1147 -1.65 2.64 27.07
N THR A 1148 -0.41 2.96 26.70
CA THR A 1148 -0.14 3.93 25.62
C THR A 1148 0.01 3.17 24.30
N LEU A 1149 -1.10 2.61 23.84
CA LEU A 1149 -1.27 2.10 22.47
C LEU A 1149 -1.31 3.31 21.54
N MET A 1150 -0.29 3.54 20.73
CA MET A 1150 -0.40 4.62 19.74
C MET A 1150 -1.41 4.23 18.65
N GLN A 1151 -2.43 5.06 18.49
CA GLN A 1151 -3.63 4.82 17.69
C GLN A 1151 -3.42 5.21 16.22
N LYS A 1152 -4.34 4.77 15.35
CA LYS A 1152 -4.42 5.21 13.94
C LYS A 1152 -4.35 6.76 13.89
N PRO A 1153 -3.47 7.37 13.08
CA PRO A 1153 -3.41 8.82 12.93
C PRO A 1153 -4.76 9.40 12.53
N ILE A 1154 -5.13 10.55 13.09
CA ILE A 1154 -6.45 11.14 12.86
C ILE A 1154 -6.68 11.58 11.42
N ASP A 1155 -5.61 11.90 10.71
CA ASP A 1155 -5.65 12.23 9.30
C ASP A 1155 -5.75 10.98 8.40
N PHE A 1156 -5.81 9.76 8.97
CA PHE A 1156 -5.94 8.53 8.20
C PHE A 1156 -7.33 7.91 8.38
N ASP A 1157 -8.03 7.77 7.26
CA ASP A 1157 -9.26 7.03 7.20
C ASP A 1157 -9.03 5.68 6.52
N ALA A 1158 -8.99 4.63 7.33
CA ALA A 1158 -8.76 3.26 6.93
C ALA A 1158 -9.47 2.31 7.91
N GLU A 1159 -10.10 1.28 7.35
CA GLU A 1159 -10.63 0.12 8.11
C GLU A 1159 -9.53 -0.92 8.36
N HIS A 1160 -8.54 -0.96 7.48
CA HIS A 1160 -7.38 -1.81 7.61
C HIS A 1160 -6.58 -1.50 8.88
N ARG A 1161 -6.14 -2.56 9.58
CA ARG A 1161 -5.24 -2.48 10.73
C ARG A 1161 -3.84 -3.00 10.36
N PRO A 1162 -2.92 -2.12 9.91
CA PRO A 1162 -1.54 -2.52 9.64
C PRO A 1162 -0.80 -2.89 10.95
N SER A 1163 0.31 -3.61 10.81
CA SER A 1163 1.21 -3.88 11.95
C SER A 1163 1.88 -2.60 12.44
N ALA A 1164 2.15 -1.67 11.52
CA ALA A 1164 2.68 -0.35 11.80
C ALA A 1164 2.02 0.72 10.92
N TRP A 1165 1.66 1.86 11.53
CA TRP A 1165 1.24 3.06 10.81
C TRP A 1165 2.46 3.88 10.40
N PHE A 1166 2.47 4.38 9.17
CA PHE A 1166 3.55 5.19 8.61
C PHE A 1166 3.08 6.62 8.40
N ARG A 1167 3.94 7.59 8.70
CA ARG A 1167 3.65 8.99 8.34
C ARG A 1167 3.54 9.12 6.83
N ALA A 1168 2.53 9.88 6.41
CA ALA A 1168 2.37 10.32 5.03
C ALA A 1168 3.52 11.27 4.66
N CYS A 1169 4.56 10.76 4.00
CA CYS A 1169 5.73 11.55 3.59
C CYS A 1169 6.28 11.20 2.21
N GLN A 1170 5.76 10.16 1.56
CA GLN A 1170 6.13 9.73 0.22
C GLN A 1170 4.88 9.58 -0.65
N VAL A 1171 5.08 9.72 -1.96
CA VAL A 1171 4.06 9.40 -2.97
C VAL A 1171 4.64 8.34 -3.90
N TRP A 1172 3.88 7.29 -4.18
CA TRP A 1172 4.26 6.19 -5.05
C TRP A 1172 3.36 6.16 -6.27
N GLU A 1173 3.96 5.96 -7.44
CA GLU A 1173 3.24 5.68 -8.67
C GLU A 1173 2.86 4.20 -8.69
N ILE A 1174 1.56 3.93 -8.77
CA ILE A 1174 0.93 2.62 -8.71
C ILE A 1174 0.17 2.38 -10.00
N ARG A 1175 0.29 1.17 -10.52
CA ARG A 1175 -0.53 0.69 -11.63
C ARG A 1175 -1.37 -0.49 -11.19
N GLY A 1176 -2.57 -0.60 -11.75
CA GLY A 1176 -3.44 -1.77 -11.61
C GLY A 1176 -4.04 -2.16 -12.95
N ALA A 1177 -4.82 -3.24 -12.96
CA ALA A 1177 -5.60 -3.63 -14.14
C ALA A 1177 -6.83 -2.74 -14.31
N GLU A 1178 -7.55 -2.51 -13.21
CA GLU A 1178 -8.82 -1.79 -13.16
C GLU A 1178 -9.13 -1.28 -11.75
N LEU A 1179 -10.11 -0.38 -11.64
CA LEU A 1179 -10.73 0.01 -10.38
C LEU A 1179 -11.96 -0.86 -10.10
N THR A 1180 -12.12 -1.28 -8.84
CA THR A 1180 -13.23 -2.13 -8.40
C THR A 1180 -13.89 -1.58 -7.15
N LEU A 1181 -15.18 -1.90 -6.97
CA LEU A 1181 -15.90 -1.62 -5.73
C LEU A 1181 -15.36 -2.52 -4.61
N SER A 1182 -15.06 -1.93 -3.46
CA SER A 1182 -14.44 -2.60 -2.31
C SER A 1182 -15.05 -2.12 -1.00
N GLU A 1183 -15.43 -3.07 -0.15
CA GLU A 1183 -15.93 -2.78 1.20
C GLU A 1183 -14.83 -2.19 2.08
N ASN A 1184 -13.65 -2.81 2.07
CA ASN A 1184 -12.49 -2.41 2.87
C ASN A 1184 -11.80 -1.11 2.42
N ALA A 1185 -12.25 -0.52 1.31
CA ALA A 1185 -11.70 0.74 0.79
C ALA A 1185 -12.57 1.89 1.29
N THR A 1186 -11.94 2.88 1.89
CA THR A 1186 -12.59 4.11 2.33
C THR A 1186 -12.52 5.19 1.25
N ALA A 1187 -11.58 5.07 0.30
CA ALA A 1187 -11.47 5.95 -0.84
C ALA A 1187 -12.75 5.95 -1.69
N ALA A 1188 -13.24 7.14 -2.04
CA ALA A 1188 -14.43 7.35 -2.87
C ALA A 1188 -15.74 6.71 -2.34
N ARG A 1189 -15.79 6.30 -1.07
CA ARG A 1189 -17.00 5.79 -0.44
C ARG A 1189 -18.10 6.86 -0.46
N GLY A 1190 -19.29 6.51 -0.94
CA GLY A 1190 -20.40 7.45 -1.09
C GLY A 1190 -20.24 8.49 -2.20
N LEU A 1191 -19.25 8.34 -3.09
CA LEU A 1191 -19.06 9.22 -4.25
C LEU A 1191 -19.37 8.55 -5.60
N VAL A 1192 -19.48 7.23 -5.63
CA VAL A 1192 -19.75 6.46 -6.85
C VAL A 1192 -21.25 6.43 -7.09
N PRO A 1193 -21.78 6.91 -8.24
CA PRO A 1193 -23.21 6.79 -8.55
C PRO A 1193 -23.62 5.32 -8.68
N ASP A 1194 -24.77 4.95 -8.11
CA ASP A 1194 -25.30 3.56 -8.17
C ASP A 1194 -26.16 3.29 -9.41
N GLY A 1195 -26.37 4.31 -10.25
CA GLY A 1195 -27.20 4.25 -11.47
C GLY A 1195 -28.69 4.56 -11.26
N ASN A 1196 -29.17 4.59 -10.01
CA ASN A 1196 -30.55 4.93 -9.65
C ASN A 1196 -30.72 6.38 -9.16
N GLY A 1197 -29.63 7.14 -9.15
CA GLY A 1197 -29.60 8.52 -8.65
C GLY A 1197 -29.09 8.65 -7.22
N ASP A 1198 -28.75 7.52 -6.57
CA ASP A 1198 -28.12 7.45 -5.26
C ASP A 1198 -26.61 7.16 -5.39
N VAL A 1199 -25.91 7.07 -4.24
CA VAL A 1199 -24.48 6.79 -4.17
C VAL A 1199 -24.22 5.40 -3.60
N HIS A 1200 -23.25 4.69 -4.17
CA HIS A 1200 -22.86 3.36 -3.78
C HIS A 1200 -22.15 3.37 -2.41
N PRO A 1201 -22.49 2.45 -1.48
CA PRO A 1201 -21.96 2.47 -0.11
C PRO A 1201 -20.51 1.97 0.01
N ARG A 1202 -20.00 1.26 -1.01
CA ARG A 1202 -18.61 0.77 -1.07
C ARG A 1202 -17.66 1.83 -1.64
N GLY A 1203 -16.40 1.80 -1.21
CA GLY A 1203 -15.33 2.61 -1.81
C GLY A 1203 -14.73 1.96 -3.06
N LEU A 1204 -13.69 2.57 -3.59
CA LEU A 1204 -12.94 2.09 -4.76
C LEU A 1204 -11.55 1.58 -4.36
N SER A 1205 -11.18 0.41 -4.88
CA SER A 1205 -9.85 -0.17 -4.76
C SER A 1205 -9.23 -0.47 -6.13
N VAL A 1206 -7.96 -0.85 -6.14
CA VAL A 1206 -7.19 -1.16 -7.34
C VAL A 1206 -7.02 -2.67 -7.45
N ARG A 1207 -7.41 -3.26 -8.58
CA ARG A 1207 -7.19 -4.69 -8.86
C ARG A 1207 -5.76 -4.89 -9.37
N PHE A 1208 -5.06 -5.85 -8.75
CA PHE A 1208 -3.64 -6.18 -9.04
C PHE A 1208 -2.67 -4.99 -8.96
N PRO A 1209 -2.63 -4.27 -7.82
CA PRO A 1209 -1.76 -3.10 -7.69
C PRO A 1209 -0.28 -3.51 -7.73
N ARG A 1210 0.49 -2.77 -8.51
CA ARG A 1210 1.94 -2.90 -8.69
C ARG A 1210 2.59 -1.56 -8.47
N PHE A 1211 3.65 -1.56 -7.68
CA PHE A 1211 4.54 -0.41 -7.56
C PHE A 1211 5.33 -0.21 -8.85
N ILE A 1212 5.40 1.04 -9.31
CA ILE A 1212 6.20 1.46 -10.46
C ILE A 1212 7.46 2.20 -9.98
N ARG A 1213 7.27 3.30 -9.23
CA ARG A 1213 8.36 4.14 -8.72
C ARG A 1213 7.91 5.07 -7.59
N VAL A 1214 8.87 5.65 -6.86
CA VAL A 1214 8.62 6.76 -5.95
C VAL A 1214 8.53 8.07 -6.76
N ARG A 1215 7.61 8.96 -6.36
CA ARG A 1215 7.40 10.31 -6.91
C ARG A 1215 8.06 11.34 -6.00
N GLU A 1216 9.35 11.58 -6.19
CA GLU A 1216 10.10 12.60 -5.46
C GLU A 1216 9.64 14.04 -5.80
N ASP A 1217 8.95 14.19 -6.94
CA ASP A 1217 8.40 15.45 -7.44
C ASP A 1217 7.02 15.80 -6.86
N LYS A 1218 6.44 14.94 -6.01
CA LYS A 1218 5.11 15.13 -5.41
C LYS A 1218 5.14 15.06 -3.89
N ARG A 1219 4.34 15.90 -3.25
CA ARG A 1219 4.05 15.81 -1.81
C ARG A 1219 2.79 14.95 -1.60
N PRO A 1220 2.57 14.39 -0.39
CA PRO A 1220 1.39 13.60 -0.08
C PRO A 1220 0.05 14.27 -0.45
N GLU A 1221 -0.06 15.60 -0.31
CA GLU A 1221 -1.25 16.37 -0.66
C GLU A 1221 -1.44 16.55 -2.18
N ASP A 1222 -0.43 16.24 -2.99
CA ASP A 1222 -0.46 16.25 -4.46
C ASP A 1222 -0.80 14.85 -5.03
N ALA A 1223 -1.14 13.90 -4.15
CA ALA A 1223 -1.57 12.55 -4.51
C ALA A 1223 -2.95 12.55 -5.20
N THR A 1224 -3.29 11.41 -5.79
CA THR A 1224 -4.61 11.19 -6.42
C THR A 1224 -5.72 11.47 -5.41
N THR A 1225 -6.84 12.03 -5.88
CA THR A 1225 -8.01 12.37 -5.06
C THR A 1225 -9.17 11.38 -5.26
N PRO A 1226 -10.11 11.26 -4.31
CA PRO A 1226 -11.33 10.45 -4.48
C PRO A 1226 -12.13 10.81 -5.74
N ALA A 1227 -12.22 12.10 -6.09
CA ALA A 1227 -12.93 12.54 -7.30
C ALA A 1227 -12.27 12.03 -8.59
N GLN A 1228 -10.93 12.04 -8.65
CA GLN A 1228 -10.19 11.47 -9.77
C GLN A 1228 -10.40 9.95 -9.88
N LEU A 1229 -10.43 9.23 -8.74
CA LEU A 1229 -10.74 7.80 -8.73
C LEU A 1229 -12.15 7.52 -9.30
N VAL A 1230 -13.16 8.31 -8.91
CA VAL A 1230 -14.53 8.15 -9.44
C VAL A 1230 -14.57 8.44 -10.94
N ASP A 1231 -13.91 9.49 -11.42
CA ASP A 1231 -13.86 9.81 -12.86
C ASP A 1231 -13.22 8.66 -13.67
N MET A 1232 -12.11 8.10 -13.17
CA MET A 1232 -11.46 6.93 -13.78
C MET A 1232 -12.38 5.70 -13.78
N PHE A 1233 -13.07 5.43 -12.68
CA PHE A 1233 -14.02 4.32 -12.57
C PHE A 1233 -15.23 4.47 -13.49
N LEU A 1234 -15.78 5.68 -13.62
CA LEU A 1234 -16.89 5.96 -14.54
C LEU A 1234 -16.47 5.86 -16.01
N LYS A 1235 -15.24 6.28 -16.35
CA LYS A 1235 -14.68 6.08 -17.69
C LYS A 1235 -14.48 4.59 -18.02
N GLN A 1236 -14.16 3.77 -17.02
CA GLN A 1236 -14.06 2.32 -17.16
C GLN A 1236 -15.44 1.66 -17.41
N THR A 1237 -16.48 2.10 -16.69
CA THR A 1237 -17.83 1.47 -16.72
C THR A 1237 -18.77 1.97 -17.82
N ARG A 1238 -18.51 3.15 -18.40
CA ARG A 1238 -19.28 3.69 -19.56
C ARG A 1238 -18.94 3.03 -20.90
N ARG A 1239 -17.95 2.14 -20.89
CA ARG A 1239 -17.49 1.35 -22.04
C ARG A 1239 -18.16 -0.01 -21.98
#